data_AF-A0AAD2G0D8-F1
#
_entry.id   AF-A0AAD2G0D8-F1
#
_cell.length_a   1.000
_cell.length_b   1.000
_cell.length_c   1.000
_cell.angle_alpha   90.00
_cell.angle_beta   90.00
_cell.angle_gamma   90.00
#
_symmetry.space_group_name_H-M   'P 1'
#
loop_
_entity.id
_entity.type
_entity.pdbx_description
1 polymer ?
#
loop_
_entity_poly.entity_id
_entity_poly.type
_entity_poly.pdbx_seq_one_letter_code
_entity_poly.pdbx_strand_id
1 'polypeptide(L)'
;MSQHQQQQQTIAAILCRSPNNRRKTIRHSQWESKAAGQSTTIFAKSWMIVLALLFLGLPVFLFAEIEVEQKVVHHNKGDHHHQLQHHLRENVHPSQIPKVDAIVVGSGLAGMTATLRILDRGGSVIMIEKESILGGNSNKASSGINACCLERDEKFNDTIAEFLQDTLQSAGPHANIALIETLVDHSAAAVNWLYNRVGVDLSQLVLLGGHSKPRTHRPQFGFVGAEIMSAIEAAIYNYRATGRINVMLNTQVLKLLHDEYDHNQVRGVQIRKLHDKHHLKPLNLYANDVILATGGFASDRSRGSLLEKYRPDLISLGATAGNFSTGDGIVMAEALGAMTLDMEKVQIHPTGFVDPQQPDNPNKVLAAELLRGVGGILLNRDGQRFCNELGRRNYVVDKMMNQKERSGEPQRRLGQRQSGHTFFLVLPSDSANEAKSHISHYLYQHLMTEVSGVQGLSERIGVSRDVIEKTLRQYQTHAVTGKADEHGKTVFSGFPLVNFDTETFLVGEVTPVLHYCMGGIGIDAAGHVLNENGERIWGLHAAGEVTGGVHGNNRLGGNSLLECAVFGSIVGESIPIVERHYDSHNGENQEVAHPLDSAIFQNPLLPVITEAELSRHNTANDSWVAIHGHVYDLTSFLPEHPGGIDSVASLSGMDGTDVFAALHSRRILDRLESQIVGRLDASAEFDLNKNTNNANVNTKHPEENLSLDTVWLHNSETDCWICIHGNVFDVTIFAKTHPGGSHMIHKHCGKDATLEFEVFHKKGIQLLNGIEHLRLGELSMW
;
A
#
# COMPACT_ATOMS: atom_id res chain seq x y z
N MET A 1 0.57 -52.19 14.00
CA MET A 1 0.70 -52.45 15.45
C MET A 1 0.61 -51.10 16.13
N SER A 2 -0.58 -50.66 16.55
CA SER A 2 -1.20 -50.98 17.86
C SER A 2 -0.36 -50.46 19.03
N GLN A 3 -0.74 -49.43 19.80
CA GLN A 3 -2.07 -48.88 20.09
C GLN A 3 -3.06 -49.95 20.58
N HIS A 4 -3.27 -50.06 21.90
CA HIS A 4 -4.52 -50.55 22.47
C HIS A 4 -4.64 -50.17 23.96
N GLN A 5 -5.80 -49.66 24.34
CA GLN A 5 -6.29 -49.76 25.73
C GLN A 5 -6.82 -51.19 25.95
N GLN A 6 -6.66 -51.76 27.15
CA GLN A 6 -7.72 -52.50 27.87
C GLN A 6 -7.30 -53.05 29.25
N GLN A 7 -8.28 -53.08 30.18
CA GLN A 7 -8.43 -54.03 31.31
C GLN A 7 -7.36 -54.00 32.44
N GLN A 8 -7.63 -54.33 33.72
CA GLN A 8 -8.86 -54.58 34.51
C GLN A 8 -8.57 -54.04 35.96
N GLN A 9 -9.48 -53.41 36.73
CA GLN A 9 -10.79 -53.82 37.28
C GLN A 9 -10.72 -54.78 38.49
N THR A 10 -11.49 -54.45 39.56
CA THR A 10 -12.21 -55.38 40.48
C THR A 10 -11.66 -55.73 41.91
N ILE A 11 -12.15 -54.96 42.91
CA ILE A 11 -12.72 -55.36 44.22
C ILE A 11 -11.83 -55.98 45.35
N ALA A 12 -11.97 -55.42 46.58
CA ALA A 12 -12.11 -56.07 47.91
C ALA A 12 -11.44 -55.25 49.05
N ALA A 13 -11.95 -55.14 50.30
CA ALA A 13 -13.30 -55.40 50.83
C ALA A 13 -13.47 -54.87 52.29
N ILE A 14 -14.74 -54.60 52.69
CA ILE A 14 -15.34 -54.87 54.05
C ILE A 14 -14.79 -54.08 55.26
N LEU A 15 -15.57 -53.43 56.17
CA LEU A 15 -17.01 -53.09 56.35
C LEU A 15 -17.04 -51.83 57.29
N CYS A 16 -18.08 -51.25 57.90
CA CYS A 16 -19.52 -51.47 58.19
C CYS A 16 -20.12 -50.07 58.57
N ARG A 17 -21.41 -49.75 58.79
CA ARG A 17 -22.74 -50.43 58.88
C ARG A 17 -23.80 -49.57 58.12
N SER A 18 -25.09 -49.78 58.41
CA SER A 18 -26.29 -49.03 57.95
C SER A 18 -27.37 -49.12 59.08
N PRO A 19 -28.64 -48.63 58.99
CA PRO A 19 -29.39 -48.07 57.85
C PRO A 19 -30.25 -46.81 58.15
N ASN A 20 -31.15 -46.46 57.21
CA ASN A 20 -32.00 -45.27 57.17
C ASN A 20 -33.51 -45.63 57.11
N ASN A 21 -34.40 -44.62 57.01
CA ASN A 21 -35.79 -44.62 56.49
C ASN A 21 -36.99 -45.00 57.40
N ARG A 22 -38.03 -44.11 57.45
CA ARG A 22 -39.47 -44.45 57.18
C ARG A 22 -40.49 -43.27 57.21
N ARG A 23 -41.05 -42.96 56.03
CA ARG A 23 -42.47 -42.67 55.67
C ARG A 23 -43.44 -41.88 56.60
N LYS A 24 -44.07 -40.83 56.05
CA LYS A 24 -45.54 -40.54 55.90
C LYS A 24 -45.69 -39.19 55.14
N THR A 25 -46.51 -38.95 54.11
CA THR A 25 -47.97 -39.16 53.86
C THR A 25 -48.88 -38.18 54.61
N ILE A 26 -49.52 -37.24 53.89
CA ILE A 26 -50.77 -36.50 54.24
C ILE A 26 -51.39 -35.87 52.98
N ARG A 27 -52.61 -35.30 53.07
CA ARG A 27 -53.55 -35.03 51.95
C ARG A 27 -53.69 -33.55 51.53
N HIS A 28 -54.21 -33.39 50.31
CA HIS A 28 -55.08 -32.32 49.75
C HIS A 28 -55.17 -30.93 50.40
N SER A 29 -55.17 -29.93 49.51
CA SER A 29 -55.61 -28.56 49.74
C SER A 29 -57.13 -28.40 49.82
N GLN A 30 -57.56 -27.34 50.52
CA GLN A 30 -58.75 -26.54 50.25
C GLN A 30 -58.56 -25.16 50.89
N TRP A 31 -58.76 -24.08 50.14
CA TRP A 31 -59.60 -22.91 50.45
C TRP A 31 -59.50 -21.86 49.32
N GLU A 32 -60.49 -20.99 49.21
CA GLU A 32 -60.73 -20.22 47.98
C GLU A 32 -60.57 -18.69 48.16
N SER A 33 -60.31 -18.05 47.01
CA SER A 33 -60.91 -16.77 46.60
C SER A 33 -60.25 -15.41 46.94
N LYS A 34 -60.45 -14.50 45.98
CA LYS A 34 -60.65 -13.04 46.08
C LYS A 34 -59.47 -12.06 46.18
N ALA A 35 -59.83 -10.85 45.71
CA ALA A 35 -59.20 -9.54 45.84
C ALA A 35 -57.98 -9.23 44.95
N ALA A 36 -58.24 -8.49 43.88
CA ALA A 36 -57.25 -7.66 43.20
C ALA A 36 -56.74 -6.53 44.12
N GLY A 37 -55.49 -6.10 43.93
CA GLY A 37 -54.93 -4.95 44.64
C GLY A 37 -53.45 -4.72 44.35
N GLN A 38 -53.13 -3.52 43.90
CA GLN A 38 -51.81 -2.91 43.70
C GLN A 38 -50.69 -3.40 44.66
N SER A 39 -49.46 -3.56 44.16
CA SER A 39 -48.42 -2.52 44.34
C SER A 39 -47.02 -2.95 43.86
N THR A 40 -46.23 -1.97 43.42
CA THR A 40 -44.79 -2.04 43.20
C THR A 40 -44.02 -2.10 44.53
N THR A 41 -43.47 -3.26 44.94
CA THR A 41 -42.37 -3.32 45.96
C THR A 41 -41.69 -4.70 46.05
N ILE A 42 -40.81 -5.04 45.10
CA ILE A 42 -39.93 -6.25 45.21
C ILE A 42 -38.43 -5.87 45.21
N PHE A 43 -37.99 -4.90 44.41
CA PHE A 43 -36.57 -4.50 44.34
C PHE A 43 -36.00 -3.86 45.62
N ALA A 44 -36.84 -3.37 46.53
CA ALA A 44 -36.40 -2.60 47.71
C ALA A 44 -35.96 -3.43 48.92
N LYS A 45 -36.04 -4.77 48.90
CA LYS A 45 -35.73 -5.62 50.07
C LYS A 45 -34.43 -6.42 49.98
N SER A 46 -33.91 -6.71 48.79
CA SER A 46 -32.67 -7.50 48.62
C SER A 46 -31.40 -6.72 48.99
N TRP A 47 -31.39 -5.40 48.80
CA TRP A 47 -30.19 -4.56 49.02
C TRP A 47 -29.83 -4.33 50.50
N MET A 48 -30.82 -4.28 51.40
CA MET A 48 -30.57 -4.01 52.83
C MET A 48 -29.85 -5.15 53.54
N ILE A 49 -29.96 -6.38 53.05
CA ILE A 49 -29.30 -7.55 53.64
C ILE A 49 -27.81 -7.59 53.26
N VAL A 50 -27.46 -7.23 52.02
CA VAL A 50 -26.06 -7.16 51.56
C VAL A 50 -25.28 -6.06 52.30
N LEU A 51 -25.90 -4.88 52.48
CA LEU A 51 -25.31 -3.77 53.24
C LEU A 51 -25.10 -4.11 54.73
N ALA A 52 -25.99 -4.91 55.34
CA ALA A 52 -25.83 -5.34 56.74
C ALA A 52 -24.66 -6.32 56.94
N LEU A 53 -24.36 -7.17 55.96
CA LEU A 53 -23.26 -8.13 56.02
C LEU A 53 -21.88 -7.49 55.80
N LEU A 54 -21.80 -6.48 54.92
CA LEU A 54 -20.56 -5.71 54.68
C LEU A 54 -20.07 -4.95 55.94
N PHE A 55 -20.98 -4.55 56.83
CA PHE A 55 -20.62 -3.87 58.08
C PHE A 55 -20.05 -4.79 59.19
N LEU A 56 -20.02 -6.11 58.97
CA LEU A 56 -19.55 -7.09 59.95
C LEU A 56 -18.21 -7.79 59.57
N GLY A 57 -17.57 -7.36 58.48
CA GLY A 57 -16.16 -7.69 58.20
C GLY A 57 -15.87 -9.17 57.87
N LEU A 58 -16.88 -9.94 57.43
CA LEU A 58 -16.72 -11.34 57.03
C LEU A 58 -16.78 -11.48 55.49
N PRO A 59 -15.89 -12.28 54.86
CA PRO A 59 -15.86 -12.45 53.42
C PRO A 59 -17.04 -13.32 52.94
N VAL A 60 -17.79 -12.83 51.95
CA VAL A 60 -18.90 -13.56 51.32
C VAL A 60 -18.47 -14.05 49.95
N PHE A 61 -18.22 -15.36 49.83
CA PHE A 61 -18.22 -16.05 48.54
C PHE A 61 -19.65 -16.56 48.28
N LEU A 62 -20.17 -16.31 47.08
CA LEU A 62 -21.51 -16.78 46.69
C LEU A 62 -21.46 -17.42 45.29
N PHE A 63 -21.47 -18.75 45.27
CA PHE A 63 -21.86 -19.55 44.11
C PHE A 63 -23.07 -20.39 44.52
N ALA A 64 -24.14 -20.33 43.73
CA ALA A 64 -25.34 -21.14 43.92
C ALA A 64 -26.06 -21.30 42.57
N GLU A 65 -25.80 -22.42 41.89
CA GLU A 65 -26.62 -22.86 40.76
C GLU A 65 -27.98 -23.34 41.28
N ILE A 66 -29.03 -23.16 40.48
CA ILE A 66 -30.38 -23.67 40.78
C ILE A 66 -30.93 -24.36 39.54
N GLU A 67 -30.77 -25.68 39.48
CA GLU A 67 -31.56 -26.52 38.57
C GLU A 67 -33.02 -26.57 39.04
N VAL A 68 -33.95 -26.66 38.08
CA VAL A 68 -35.38 -26.86 38.36
C VAL A 68 -35.91 -28.01 37.52
N GLU A 69 -35.92 -29.22 38.09
CA GLU A 69 -36.69 -30.35 37.53
C GLU A 69 -38.19 -29.96 37.44
N GLN A 70 -38.78 -30.03 36.25
CA GLN A 70 -40.24 -30.12 36.11
C GLN A 70 -40.67 -31.56 35.80
N LYS A 71 -41.51 -32.12 36.68
CA LYS A 71 -42.00 -33.50 36.54
C LYS A 71 -43.17 -33.60 35.57
N VAL A 72 -43.00 -34.44 34.56
CA VAL A 72 -44.05 -34.86 33.62
C VAL A 72 -45.18 -35.60 34.36
N VAL A 73 -46.42 -35.27 34.02
CA VAL A 73 -47.60 -36.11 34.31
C VAL A 73 -48.34 -36.37 33.00
N HIS A 74 -48.28 -37.60 32.50
CA HIS A 74 -49.06 -38.03 31.34
C HIS A 74 -50.47 -38.47 31.74
N HIS A 75 -51.47 -38.11 30.93
CA HIS A 75 -52.48 -39.07 30.47
C HIS A 75 -53.02 -38.73 29.08
N ASN A 76 -52.96 -39.73 28.19
CA ASN A 76 -53.78 -40.04 26.99
C ASN A 76 -54.97 -39.11 26.64
N LYS A 77 -55.33 -38.86 25.38
CA LYS A 77 -54.88 -39.36 24.05
C LYS A 77 -55.51 -38.48 22.94
N GLY A 78 -54.85 -38.32 21.78
CA GLY A 78 -55.48 -37.72 20.59
C GLY A 78 -54.49 -37.07 19.61
N ASP A 79 -54.74 -37.24 18.31
CA ASP A 79 -53.85 -36.94 17.18
C ASP A 79 -53.38 -35.46 17.06
N HIS A 80 -52.13 -35.16 17.42
CA HIS A 80 -51.44 -33.93 17.00
C HIS A 80 -49.92 -34.15 16.76
N HIS A 81 -49.56 -35.17 15.96
CA HIS A 81 -48.15 -35.41 15.57
C HIS A 81 -47.76 -34.85 14.20
N HIS A 82 -48.44 -33.78 13.74
CA HIS A 82 -48.20 -33.18 12.41
C HIS A 82 -48.23 -31.64 12.36
N GLN A 83 -48.28 -30.95 13.52
CA GLN A 83 -48.41 -29.49 13.58
C GLN A 83 -47.36 -28.76 14.44
N LEU A 84 -46.34 -29.45 14.99
CA LEU A 84 -45.25 -28.80 15.73
C LEU A 84 -43.92 -28.64 14.95
N GLN A 85 -43.86 -29.05 13.68
CA GLN A 85 -42.71 -28.78 12.79
C GLN A 85 -42.95 -27.61 11.81
N HIS A 86 -44.06 -26.89 11.94
CA HIS A 86 -44.50 -25.90 10.94
C HIS A 86 -44.74 -24.47 11.46
N HIS A 87 -44.32 -24.17 12.71
CA HIS A 87 -44.47 -22.85 13.37
C HIS A 87 -43.16 -22.35 14.03
N LEU A 88 -42.01 -22.88 13.61
CA LEU A 88 -40.66 -22.39 13.98
C LEU A 88 -39.80 -22.19 12.72
N ARG A 89 -40.36 -21.53 11.70
CA ARG A 89 -39.67 -21.19 10.43
C ARG A 89 -39.80 -19.72 10.02
N GLU A 90 -40.42 -18.89 10.82
CA GLU A 90 -40.60 -17.46 10.54
C GLU A 90 -40.01 -16.63 11.69
N ASN A 91 -38.73 -16.27 11.53
CA ASN A 91 -38.12 -15.02 12.02
C ASN A 91 -36.62 -14.85 11.63
N VAL A 92 -36.04 -15.77 10.85
CA VAL A 92 -35.00 -15.39 9.88
C VAL A 92 -35.69 -15.20 8.53
N HIS A 93 -35.68 -13.97 8.01
CA HIS A 93 -36.41 -13.65 6.79
C HIS A 93 -35.64 -14.20 5.57
N PRO A 94 -36.29 -14.86 4.58
CA PRO A 94 -35.60 -15.47 3.42
C PRO A 94 -34.76 -14.51 2.55
N SER A 95 -34.81 -13.22 2.83
CA SER A 95 -34.01 -12.15 2.19
C SER A 95 -32.61 -11.95 2.81
N GLN A 96 -32.20 -12.75 3.81
CA GLN A 96 -30.90 -12.66 4.50
C GLN A 96 -29.88 -13.77 4.14
N ILE A 97 -30.02 -14.38 2.96
CA ILE A 97 -29.00 -15.28 2.41
C ILE A 97 -27.67 -14.50 2.23
N PRO A 98 -26.50 -15.08 2.58
CA PRO A 98 -25.18 -14.49 2.26
C PRO A 98 -25.03 -14.19 0.76
N LYS A 99 -25.16 -12.90 0.41
CA LYS A 99 -25.12 -12.41 -0.97
C LYS A 99 -23.75 -12.56 -1.64
N VAL A 100 -22.71 -12.77 -0.83
CA VAL A 100 -21.34 -13.06 -1.24
C VAL A 100 -20.76 -14.17 -0.37
N ASP A 101 -19.63 -14.75 -0.79
CA ASP A 101 -18.91 -15.75 -0.01
C ASP A 101 -18.11 -15.07 1.12
N ALA A 102 -17.38 -14.00 0.79
CA ALA A 102 -16.58 -13.25 1.75
C ALA A 102 -16.83 -11.73 1.73
N ILE A 103 -16.57 -11.08 2.86
CA ILE A 103 -16.39 -9.62 2.95
C ILE A 103 -14.92 -9.32 3.26
N VAL A 104 -14.27 -8.54 2.39
CA VAL A 104 -12.87 -8.13 2.53
C VAL A 104 -12.84 -6.68 3.01
N VAL A 105 -12.12 -6.41 4.10
CA VAL A 105 -12.08 -5.09 4.75
C VAL A 105 -10.66 -4.50 4.65
N GLY A 106 -10.51 -3.47 3.83
CA GLY A 106 -9.24 -2.86 3.44
C GLY A 106 -8.79 -3.35 2.05
N SER A 107 -8.43 -2.40 1.18
CA SER A 107 -8.05 -2.66 -0.22
C SER A 107 -6.54 -2.60 -0.47
N GLY A 108 -5.72 -2.76 0.58
CA GLY A 108 -4.28 -3.00 0.41
C GLY A 108 -4.01 -4.32 -0.33
N LEU A 109 -2.73 -4.60 -0.62
CA LEU A 109 -2.33 -5.78 -1.39
C LEU A 109 -2.92 -7.09 -0.82
N ALA A 110 -2.93 -7.26 0.51
CA ALA A 110 -3.50 -8.46 1.14
C ALA A 110 -5.00 -8.66 0.81
N GLY A 111 -5.78 -7.59 0.86
CA GLY A 111 -7.22 -7.61 0.56
C GLY A 111 -7.49 -7.84 -0.92
N MET A 112 -6.73 -7.19 -1.81
CA MET A 112 -6.85 -7.42 -3.25
C MET A 112 -6.40 -8.82 -3.67
N THR A 113 -5.30 -9.35 -3.11
CA THR A 113 -4.87 -10.73 -3.36
C THR A 113 -5.92 -11.72 -2.91
N ALA A 114 -6.45 -11.60 -1.68
CA ALA A 114 -7.51 -12.48 -1.21
C ALA A 114 -8.77 -12.39 -2.09
N THR A 115 -9.19 -11.17 -2.46
CA THR A 115 -10.30 -10.92 -3.38
C THR A 115 -10.09 -11.62 -4.72
N LEU A 116 -8.94 -11.45 -5.36
CA LEU A 116 -8.68 -12.03 -6.68
C LEU A 116 -8.57 -13.57 -6.63
N ARG A 117 -8.01 -14.17 -5.58
CA ARG A 117 -8.01 -15.64 -5.42
C ARG A 117 -9.43 -16.22 -5.29
N ILE A 118 -10.34 -15.53 -4.59
CA ILE A 118 -11.73 -15.95 -4.46
C ILE A 118 -12.45 -15.85 -5.83
N LEU A 119 -12.22 -14.75 -6.56
CA LEU A 119 -12.79 -14.52 -7.89
C LEU A 119 -12.25 -15.49 -8.97
N ASP A 120 -10.95 -15.77 -8.96
CA ASP A 120 -10.29 -16.79 -9.81
C ASP A 120 -10.95 -18.17 -9.65
N ARG A 121 -11.31 -18.52 -8.41
CA ARG A 121 -12.00 -19.78 -8.05
C ARG A 121 -13.52 -19.74 -8.28
N GLY A 122 -14.06 -18.63 -8.80
CA GLY A 122 -15.47 -18.47 -9.16
C GLY A 122 -16.38 -17.93 -8.04
N GLY A 123 -15.83 -17.59 -6.89
CA GLY A 123 -16.55 -17.03 -5.74
C GLY A 123 -16.92 -15.55 -5.89
N SER A 124 -17.49 -15.00 -4.83
CA SER A 124 -18.07 -13.65 -4.80
C SER A 124 -17.69 -12.88 -3.52
N VAL A 125 -17.46 -11.57 -3.66
CA VAL A 125 -16.83 -10.72 -2.64
C VAL A 125 -17.48 -9.34 -2.57
N ILE A 126 -17.68 -8.82 -1.35
CA ILE A 126 -17.79 -7.36 -1.12
C ILE A 126 -16.44 -6.89 -0.58
N MET A 127 -15.73 -6.06 -1.33
CA MET A 127 -14.49 -5.40 -0.88
C MET A 127 -14.83 -3.99 -0.39
N ILE A 128 -14.36 -3.64 0.81
CA ILE A 128 -14.73 -2.41 1.51
C ILE A 128 -13.47 -1.60 1.80
N GLU A 129 -13.48 -0.32 1.42
CA GLU A 129 -12.39 0.63 1.66
C GLU A 129 -12.97 1.92 2.26
N LYS A 130 -12.30 2.46 3.29
CA LYS A 130 -12.74 3.69 3.97
C LYS A 130 -12.28 4.96 3.25
N GLU A 131 -11.18 4.89 2.51
CA GLU A 131 -10.69 6.00 1.68
C GLU A 131 -11.47 6.13 0.35
N SER A 132 -11.22 7.21 -0.39
CA SER A 132 -11.81 7.44 -1.72
C SER A 132 -11.16 6.64 -2.85
N ILE A 133 -9.92 6.17 -2.65
CA ILE A 133 -9.14 5.37 -3.60
C ILE A 133 -8.66 4.05 -2.99
N LEU A 134 -8.43 3.05 -3.84
CA LEU A 134 -7.93 1.75 -3.39
C LEU A 134 -6.39 1.75 -3.16
N GLY A 135 -5.91 0.78 -2.38
CA GLY A 135 -4.50 0.36 -2.34
C GLY A 135 -3.69 0.73 -1.10
N GLY A 136 -4.16 1.69 -0.28
CA GLY A 136 -3.60 2.01 1.04
C GLY A 136 -2.07 2.20 1.08
N ASN A 137 -1.42 1.66 2.12
CA ASN A 137 0.05 1.70 2.25
C ASN A 137 0.77 0.89 1.16
N SER A 138 0.13 -0.14 0.58
CA SER A 138 0.74 -1.00 -0.45
C SER A 138 1.05 -0.22 -1.73
N ASN A 139 0.17 0.72 -2.12
CA ASN A 139 0.38 1.60 -3.27
C ASN A 139 1.64 2.49 -3.10
N LYS A 140 2.01 2.82 -1.86
CA LYS A 140 3.19 3.64 -1.52
C LYS A 140 4.51 2.85 -1.43
N ALA A 141 4.50 1.54 -1.66
CA ALA A 141 5.68 0.70 -1.50
C ALA A 141 6.68 0.90 -2.66
N SER A 142 7.91 1.30 -2.33
CA SER A 142 8.86 1.79 -3.34
C SER A 142 9.99 0.83 -3.72
N SER A 143 10.49 0.00 -2.78
CA SER A 143 11.82 -0.62 -2.94
C SER A 143 11.81 -2.02 -3.58
N GLY A 144 10.74 -2.79 -3.40
CA GLY A 144 10.53 -4.11 -4.01
C GLY A 144 9.72 -5.08 -3.13
N ILE A 145 9.53 -6.31 -3.62
CA ILE A 145 8.90 -7.45 -2.95
C ILE A 145 9.90 -8.62 -2.89
N ASN A 146 10.02 -9.31 -1.76
CA ASN A 146 11.00 -10.39 -1.64
C ASN A 146 10.46 -11.73 -2.16
N ALA A 147 11.33 -12.54 -2.74
CA ALA A 147 11.16 -13.99 -2.88
C ALA A 147 12.52 -14.67 -3.03
N CYS A 148 12.66 -15.91 -2.58
CA CYS A 148 13.81 -16.73 -2.96
C CYS A 148 13.51 -17.52 -4.25
N CYS A 149 14.57 -18.06 -4.85
CA CYS A 149 14.51 -19.39 -5.47
C CYS A 149 13.62 -19.46 -6.72
N LEU A 150 13.52 -18.37 -7.47
CA LEU A 150 12.90 -18.35 -8.79
C LEU A 150 13.90 -18.85 -9.84
N GLU A 151 13.44 -19.64 -10.81
CA GLU A 151 14.27 -20.22 -11.90
C GLU A 151 15.10 -19.17 -12.65
N ARG A 152 14.57 -17.94 -12.82
CA ARG A 152 15.25 -16.82 -13.51
C ARG A 152 16.40 -16.18 -12.70
N ASP A 153 16.52 -16.54 -11.42
CA ASP A 153 17.40 -15.92 -10.43
C ASP A 153 18.42 -16.91 -9.82
N GLU A 154 18.47 -18.17 -10.28
CA GLU A 154 19.44 -19.19 -9.86
C GLU A 154 20.89 -18.70 -9.82
N LYS A 155 21.27 -17.82 -10.75
CA LYS A 155 22.59 -17.16 -10.84
C LYS A 155 23.05 -16.45 -9.56
N PHE A 156 22.12 -16.04 -8.69
CA PHE A 156 22.43 -15.39 -7.41
C PHE A 156 22.68 -16.39 -6.25
N ASN A 157 22.38 -17.68 -6.45
CA ASN A 157 22.55 -18.75 -5.48
C ASN A 157 21.91 -18.44 -4.11
N ASP A 158 20.70 -17.87 -4.08
CA ASP A 158 19.92 -17.69 -2.85
C ASP A 158 19.20 -19.00 -2.45
N THR A 159 18.91 -19.18 -1.17
CA THR A 159 18.24 -20.37 -0.64
C THR A 159 17.16 -20.04 0.39
N ILE A 160 16.13 -20.90 0.46
CA ILE A 160 15.08 -20.84 1.50
C ILE A 160 15.71 -20.76 2.90
N ALA A 161 16.75 -21.56 3.16
CA ALA A 161 17.47 -21.56 4.43
C ALA A 161 18.13 -20.21 4.76
N GLU A 162 18.77 -19.55 3.79
CA GLU A 162 19.39 -18.23 4.01
C GLU A 162 18.35 -17.11 4.17
N PHE A 163 17.25 -17.15 3.40
CA PHE A 163 16.17 -16.17 3.53
C PHE A 163 15.39 -16.34 4.86
N LEU A 164 15.18 -17.59 5.29
CA LEU A 164 14.66 -17.94 6.61
C LEU A 164 15.61 -17.45 7.72
N GLN A 165 16.91 -17.69 7.59
CA GLN A 165 17.93 -17.26 8.57
C GLN A 165 17.98 -15.74 8.70
N ASP A 166 17.96 -14.99 7.60
CA ASP A 166 17.93 -13.51 7.63
C ASP A 166 16.65 -13.01 8.32
N THR A 167 15.50 -13.59 7.97
CA THR A 167 14.20 -13.16 8.51
C THR A 167 14.09 -13.48 10.00
N LEU A 168 14.51 -14.66 10.44
CA LEU A 168 14.60 -15.04 11.86
C LEU A 168 15.59 -14.15 12.63
N GLN A 169 16.77 -13.85 12.05
CA GLN A 169 17.74 -12.95 12.69
C GLN A 169 17.16 -11.53 12.85
N SER A 170 16.35 -11.07 11.89
CA SER A 170 15.65 -9.79 11.97
C SER A 170 14.52 -9.79 13.00
N ALA A 171 13.70 -10.85 13.02
CA ALA A 171 12.58 -11.00 13.94
C ALA A 171 13.02 -11.24 15.40
N GLY A 172 14.16 -11.88 15.63
CA GLY A 172 14.78 -12.05 16.95
C GLY A 172 14.21 -13.22 17.78
N PRO A 173 14.51 -13.30 19.09
CA PRO A 173 14.36 -14.53 19.88
C PRO A 173 12.92 -14.96 20.20
N HIS A 174 11.92 -14.12 19.89
CA HIS A 174 10.49 -14.40 20.11
C HIS A 174 9.70 -14.54 18.79
N ALA A 175 10.41 -14.73 17.68
CA ALA A 175 9.82 -14.83 16.36
C ALA A 175 8.84 -16.03 16.24
N ASN A 176 7.68 -15.82 15.61
CA ASN A 176 6.77 -16.92 15.29
C ASN A 176 7.31 -17.69 14.07
N ILE A 177 8.09 -18.75 14.36
CA ILE A 177 8.80 -19.55 13.35
C ILE A 177 7.85 -20.06 12.27
N ALA A 178 6.67 -20.61 12.64
CA ALA A 178 5.73 -21.18 11.68
C ALA A 178 5.17 -20.13 10.69
N LEU A 179 4.94 -18.88 11.13
CA LEU A 179 4.52 -17.80 10.23
C LEU A 179 5.65 -17.33 9.31
N ILE A 180 6.91 -17.40 9.76
CA ILE A 180 8.08 -17.02 8.97
C ILE A 180 8.45 -18.11 7.95
N GLU A 181 8.37 -19.39 8.33
CA GLU A 181 8.49 -20.52 7.40
C GLU A 181 7.41 -20.40 6.31
N THR A 182 6.14 -20.19 6.69
CA THR A 182 5.03 -19.93 5.75
C THR A 182 5.33 -18.75 4.81
N LEU A 183 5.84 -17.63 5.33
CA LEU A 183 6.21 -16.44 4.56
C LEU A 183 7.30 -16.73 3.51
N VAL A 184 8.32 -17.49 3.89
CA VAL A 184 9.52 -17.76 3.06
C VAL A 184 9.24 -18.87 2.04
N ASP A 185 8.63 -19.97 2.45
CA ASP A 185 8.37 -21.13 1.58
C ASP A 185 7.38 -20.79 0.45
N HIS A 186 6.33 -20.01 0.75
CA HIS A 186 5.36 -19.57 -0.25
C HIS A 186 5.84 -18.36 -1.09
N SER A 187 7.04 -17.82 -0.83
CA SER A 187 7.49 -16.57 -1.46
C SER A 187 7.67 -16.67 -2.98
N ALA A 188 8.23 -17.78 -3.45
CA ALA A 188 8.37 -18.06 -4.88
C ALA A 188 7.00 -18.11 -5.58
N ALA A 189 6.02 -18.78 -4.96
CA ALA A 189 4.67 -18.92 -5.49
C ALA A 189 3.92 -17.57 -5.55
N ALA A 190 4.05 -16.74 -4.50
CA ALA A 190 3.42 -15.43 -4.45
C ALA A 190 3.95 -14.47 -5.53
N VAL A 191 5.27 -14.38 -5.71
CA VAL A 191 5.88 -13.54 -6.76
C VAL A 191 5.61 -14.09 -8.16
N ASN A 192 5.62 -15.41 -8.35
CA ASN A 192 5.26 -16.00 -9.65
C ASN A 192 3.76 -15.84 -9.98
N TRP A 193 2.86 -15.77 -8.99
CA TRP A 193 1.45 -15.46 -9.24
C TRP A 193 1.26 -13.98 -9.65
N LEU A 194 1.93 -13.03 -8.97
CA LEU A 194 1.92 -11.63 -9.37
C LEU A 194 2.51 -11.41 -10.77
N TYR A 195 3.58 -12.13 -11.12
CA TYR A 195 4.18 -12.07 -12.45
C TYR A 195 3.27 -12.71 -13.53
N ASN A 196 2.85 -13.97 -13.36
CA ASN A 196 2.16 -14.73 -14.42
C ASN A 196 0.63 -14.48 -14.50
N ARG A 197 -0.07 -14.38 -13.36
CA ARG A 197 -1.54 -14.23 -13.32
C ARG A 197 -2.00 -12.78 -13.27
N VAL A 198 -1.25 -11.91 -12.59
CA VAL A 198 -1.57 -10.48 -12.50
C VAL A 198 -0.86 -9.65 -13.59
N GLY A 199 0.26 -10.13 -14.12
CA GLY A 199 0.96 -9.49 -15.24
C GLY A 199 1.78 -8.26 -14.83
N VAL A 200 2.45 -8.34 -13.67
CA VAL A 200 3.34 -7.29 -13.14
C VAL A 200 4.80 -7.60 -13.49
N ASP A 201 5.55 -6.62 -13.97
CA ASP A 201 7.00 -6.74 -14.10
C ASP A 201 7.67 -6.82 -12.70
N LEU A 202 8.35 -7.94 -12.45
CA LEU A 202 9.14 -8.20 -11.25
C LEU A 202 10.50 -8.82 -11.67
N SER A 203 11.10 -8.27 -12.73
CA SER A 203 12.33 -8.75 -13.38
C SER A 203 13.63 -8.24 -12.77
N GLN A 204 13.62 -7.06 -12.10
CA GLN A 204 14.84 -6.49 -11.52
C GLN A 204 15.04 -6.98 -10.10
N LEU A 205 16.25 -7.41 -9.76
CA LEU A 205 16.59 -7.93 -8.44
C LEU A 205 17.64 -7.04 -7.75
N VAL A 206 17.41 -6.70 -6.48
CA VAL A 206 18.33 -5.88 -5.68
C VAL A 206 18.58 -6.47 -4.29
N LEU A 207 19.71 -6.07 -3.70
CA LEU A 207 20.05 -6.30 -2.30
C LEU A 207 19.56 -5.13 -1.44
N LEU A 208 18.69 -5.39 -0.46
CA LEU A 208 18.30 -4.41 0.57
C LEU A 208 18.96 -4.69 1.92
N GLY A 209 18.86 -3.73 2.84
CA GLY A 209 19.50 -3.79 4.15
C GLY A 209 19.02 -4.97 5.02
N GLY A 210 19.98 -5.72 5.58
CA GLY A 210 19.71 -6.89 6.41
C GLY A 210 19.52 -8.21 5.67
N HIS A 211 19.71 -8.26 4.34
CA HIS A 211 19.73 -9.50 3.57
C HIS A 211 21.16 -9.97 3.27
N SER A 212 21.34 -11.29 3.22
CA SER A 212 22.56 -12.00 2.79
C SER A 212 22.71 -12.12 1.26
N LYS A 213 21.59 -12.10 0.52
CA LYS A 213 21.53 -12.28 -0.94
C LYS A 213 20.59 -11.25 -1.59
N PRO A 214 20.84 -10.83 -2.84
CA PRO A 214 19.85 -10.11 -3.63
C PRO A 214 18.61 -10.99 -3.80
N ARG A 215 17.45 -10.49 -3.35
CA ARG A 215 16.16 -11.22 -3.42
C ARG A 215 14.94 -10.31 -3.49
N THR A 216 15.16 -8.99 -3.54
CA THR A 216 14.11 -7.99 -3.59
C THR A 216 13.79 -7.67 -5.06
N HIS A 217 12.64 -8.11 -5.52
CA HIS A 217 12.14 -7.94 -6.88
C HIS A 217 11.45 -6.59 -7.06
N ARG A 218 11.65 -5.94 -8.20
CA ARG A 218 10.95 -4.72 -8.60
C ARG A 218 10.75 -4.65 -10.12
N PRO A 219 9.80 -3.83 -10.62
CA PRO A 219 9.73 -3.52 -12.04
C PRO A 219 10.96 -2.73 -12.50
N GLN A 220 11.24 -2.78 -13.80
CA GLN A 220 12.27 -1.99 -14.49
C GLN A 220 12.00 -0.48 -14.36
N PHE A 221 10.73 -0.09 -14.38
CA PHE A 221 10.28 1.31 -14.31
C PHE A 221 9.23 1.48 -13.20
N GLY A 222 9.14 2.70 -12.65
CA GLY A 222 8.14 3.04 -11.63
C GLY A 222 8.39 2.45 -10.24
N PHE A 223 7.35 2.47 -9.41
CA PHE A 223 7.37 1.97 -8.04
C PHE A 223 6.62 0.65 -7.93
N VAL A 224 7.23 -0.36 -7.29
CA VAL A 224 6.68 -1.73 -7.16
C VAL A 224 5.25 -1.75 -6.61
N GLY A 225 4.91 -0.85 -5.68
CA GLY A 225 3.59 -0.75 -5.07
C GLY A 225 2.54 -0.31 -6.09
N ALA A 226 2.79 0.78 -6.80
CA ALA A 226 1.89 1.30 -7.82
C ALA A 226 1.66 0.29 -8.96
N GLU A 227 2.72 -0.36 -9.46
CA GLU A 227 2.59 -1.36 -10.53
C GLU A 227 1.83 -2.62 -10.08
N ILE A 228 2.10 -3.14 -8.87
CA ILE A 228 1.33 -4.27 -8.32
C ILE A 228 -0.14 -3.86 -8.10
N MET A 229 -0.39 -2.72 -7.46
CA MET A 229 -1.76 -2.30 -7.12
C MET A 229 -2.59 -1.99 -8.37
N SER A 230 -2.02 -1.31 -9.37
CA SER A 230 -2.68 -1.01 -10.65
C SER A 230 -3.06 -2.29 -11.40
N ALA A 231 -2.14 -3.23 -11.54
CA ALA A 231 -2.39 -4.48 -12.26
C ALA A 231 -3.39 -5.41 -11.56
N ILE A 232 -3.34 -5.51 -10.21
CA ILE A 232 -4.26 -6.35 -9.45
C ILE A 232 -5.66 -5.73 -9.36
N GLU A 233 -5.76 -4.40 -9.30
CA GLU A 233 -7.04 -3.68 -9.42
C GLU A 233 -7.70 -3.93 -10.78
N ALA A 234 -6.95 -3.79 -11.89
CA ALA A 234 -7.45 -4.11 -13.23
C ALA A 234 -7.88 -5.58 -13.36
N ALA A 235 -7.09 -6.51 -12.81
CA ALA A 235 -7.42 -7.94 -12.82
C ALA A 235 -8.70 -8.26 -12.02
N ILE A 236 -9.01 -7.51 -10.96
CA ILE A 236 -10.27 -7.60 -10.20
C ILE A 236 -11.43 -6.95 -10.97
N TYR A 237 -11.21 -5.80 -11.62
CA TYR A 237 -12.28 -5.11 -12.36
C TYR A 237 -12.82 -5.89 -13.55
N ASN A 238 -12.04 -6.79 -14.16
CA ASN A 238 -12.53 -7.74 -15.15
C ASN A 238 -13.70 -8.62 -14.64
N TYR A 239 -13.82 -8.81 -13.32
CA TYR A 239 -14.95 -9.55 -12.72
C TYR A 239 -16.19 -8.69 -12.47
N ARG A 240 -16.16 -7.35 -12.59
CA ARG A 240 -17.34 -6.49 -12.34
C ARG A 240 -18.53 -6.88 -13.21
N ALA A 241 -18.30 -7.17 -14.49
CA ALA A 241 -19.34 -7.61 -15.42
C ALA A 241 -20.03 -8.93 -15.02
N THR A 242 -19.37 -9.77 -14.21
CA THR A 242 -19.94 -11.04 -13.71
C THR A 242 -20.87 -10.85 -12.50
N GLY A 243 -20.94 -9.65 -11.91
CA GLY A 243 -21.70 -9.37 -10.69
C GLY A 243 -21.16 -10.08 -9.43
N ARG A 244 -19.94 -10.65 -9.48
CA ARG A 244 -19.29 -11.34 -8.34
C ARG A 244 -18.52 -10.41 -7.40
N ILE A 245 -18.09 -9.24 -7.85
CA ILE A 245 -17.35 -8.26 -7.05
C ILE A 245 -18.16 -6.97 -6.88
N ASN A 246 -18.35 -6.56 -5.62
CA ASN A 246 -18.86 -5.25 -5.24
C ASN A 246 -17.76 -4.48 -4.49
N VAL A 247 -17.44 -3.26 -4.92
CA VAL A 247 -16.39 -2.43 -4.30
C VAL A 247 -17.04 -1.21 -3.65
N MET A 248 -16.85 -1.08 -2.34
CA MET A 248 -17.44 -0.01 -1.51
C MET A 248 -16.34 0.92 -1.01
N LEU A 249 -16.00 1.93 -1.83
CA LEU A 249 -15.16 3.07 -1.46
C LEU A 249 -15.87 3.98 -0.43
N ASN A 250 -15.13 4.87 0.22
CA ASN A 250 -15.64 5.83 1.21
C ASN A 250 -16.53 5.16 2.29
N THR A 251 -16.22 3.92 2.68
CA THR A 251 -17.07 3.09 3.53
C THR A 251 -16.27 2.53 4.72
N GLN A 252 -16.53 3.07 5.91
CA GLN A 252 -15.88 2.61 7.12
C GLN A 252 -16.62 1.40 7.72
N VAL A 253 -15.91 0.34 8.06
CA VAL A 253 -16.42 -0.73 8.93
C VAL A 253 -16.31 -0.29 10.40
N LEU A 254 -17.38 -0.47 11.16
CA LEU A 254 -17.53 0.02 12.54
C LEU A 254 -17.48 -1.10 13.59
N LYS A 255 -17.94 -2.31 13.23
CA LYS A 255 -17.97 -3.48 14.11
C LYS A 255 -18.03 -4.77 13.30
N LEU A 256 -17.38 -5.83 13.76
CA LEU A 256 -17.69 -7.20 13.37
C LEU A 256 -19.04 -7.65 13.95
N LEU A 257 -19.82 -8.39 13.17
CA LEU A 257 -21.09 -9.00 13.60
C LEU A 257 -20.86 -10.48 13.88
N HIS A 258 -21.26 -10.94 15.06
CA HIS A 258 -21.28 -12.36 15.43
C HIS A 258 -22.70 -12.95 15.33
N ASP A 259 -22.79 -14.27 15.39
CA ASP A 259 -24.02 -14.99 15.61
C ASP A 259 -24.67 -14.63 16.98
N GLU A 260 -25.98 -14.79 17.11
CA GLU A 260 -26.72 -14.49 18.36
C GLU A 260 -26.50 -15.58 19.44
N TYR A 261 -26.10 -16.79 19.03
CA TYR A 261 -25.94 -17.96 19.89
C TYR A 261 -24.47 -18.40 20.03
N ASP A 262 -23.58 -18.00 19.11
CA ASP A 262 -22.13 -18.20 19.21
C ASP A 262 -21.34 -16.91 18.93
N HIS A 263 -20.86 -16.27 20.00
CA HIS A 263 -20.03 -15.06 19.89
C HIS A 263 -18.63 -15.31 19.29
N ASN A 264 -18.17 -16.56 19.22
CA ASN A 264 -16.92 -16.94 18.55
C ASN A 264 -17.11 -17.15 17.04
N GLN A 265 -18.31 -16.95 16.49
CA GLN A 265 -18.60 -17.07 15.07
C GLN A 265 -19.01 -15.72 14.46
N VAL A 266 -18.13 -15.15 13.64
CA VAL A 266 -18.40 -13.95 12.83
C VAL A 266 -19.30 -14.31 11.65
N ARG A 267 -20.27 -13.43 11.36
CA ARG A 267 -21.30 -13.56 10.32
C ARG A 267 -21.45 -12.31 9.45
N GLY A 268 -20.57 -11.32 9.60
CA GLY A 268 -20.59 -10.09 8.80
C GLY A 268 -19.99 -8.87 9.48
N VAL A 269 -20.39 -7.69 8.99
CA VAL A 269 -19.89 -6.38 9.43
C VAL A 269 -20.98 -5.33 9.49
N GLN A 270 -20.87 -4.40 10.43
CA GLN A 270 -21.61 -3.14 10.42
C GLN A 270 -20.75 -2.04 9.78
N ILE A 271 -21.32 -1.30 8.83
CA ILE A 271 -20.64 -0.30 8.02
C ILE A 271 -21.33 1.07 8.08
N ARG A 272 -20.59 2.12 7.69
CA ARG A 272 -21.10 3.48 7.47
C ARG A 272 -20.43 4.07 6.24
N LYS A 273 -21.22 4.59 5.30
CA LYS A 273 -20.69 5.48 4.25
C LYS A 273 -20.20 6.79 4.88
N LEU A 274 -18.98 7.17 4.55
CA LEU A 274 -18.40 8.47 4.84
C LEU A 274 -18.88 9.47 3.77
N HIS A 275 -18.84 10.76 4.10
CA HIS A 275 -19.22 11.90 3.24
C HIS A 275 -20.69 11.95 2.75
N ASP A 276 -21.43 10.84 2.74
CA ASP A 276 -22.87 10.77 2.45
C ASP A 276 -23.70 11.39 3.59
N LYS A 277 -24.16 12.62 3.38
CA LYS A 277 -24.98 13.38 4.34
C LYS A 277 -26.42 12.84 4.49
N HIS A 278 -26.85 11.90 3.64
CA HIS A 278 -28.20 11.34 3.65
C HIS A 278 -28.24 9.94 4.27
N HIS A 279 -27.19 9.12 4.11
CA HIS A 279 -27.09 7.76 4.65
C HIS A 279 -26.21 7.65 5.91
N LEU A 280 -26.44 8.56 6.87
CA LEU A 280 -25.71 8.60 8.15
C LEU A 280 -25.97 7.41 9.10
N LYS A 281 -26.95 6.55 8.80
CA LYS A 281 -27.28 5.37 9.61
C LYS A 281 -26.36 4.19 9.26
N PRO A 282 -25.79 3.47 10.24
CA PRO A 282 -25.07 2.24 9.97
C PRO A 282 -25.93 1.18 9.29
N LEU A 283 -25.29 0.38 8.43
CA LEU A 283 -25.89 -0.75 7.70
C LEU A 283 -25.15 -2.04 8.06
N ASN A 284 -25.88 -3.15 8.22
CA ASN A 284 -25.27 -4.47 8.40
C ASN A 284 -25.14 -5.18 7.04
N LEU A 285 -23.97 -5.77 6.78
CA LEU A 285 -23.70 -6.68 5.66
C LEU A 285 -23.33 -8.05 6.23
N TYR A 286 -23.74 -9.13 5.57
CA TYR A 286 -23.60 -10.51 6.07
C TYR A 286 -22.89 -11.41 5.06
N ALA A 287 -21.96 -12.23 5.56
CA ALA A 287 -21.21 -13.26 4.84
C ALA A 287 -20.77 -14.36 5.82
N ASN A 288 -20.35 -15.52 5.32
CA ASN A 288 -19.82 -16.58 6.18
C ASN A 288 -18.40 -16.26 6.66
N ASP A 289 -17.62 -15.55 5.85
CA ASP A 289 -16.22 -15.24 6.10
C ASP A 289 -15.97 -13.73 5.98
N VAL A 290 -15.27 -13.17 6.96
CA VAL A 290 -14.80 -11.78 6.98
C VAL A 290 -13.28 -11.79 7.03
N ILE A 291 -12.64 -11.08 6.10
CA ILE A 291 -11.20 -10.99 5.95
C ILE A 291 -10.76 -9.56 6.32
N LEU A 292 -10.00 -9.43 7.40
CA LEU A 292 -9.37 -8.17 7.79
C LEU A 292 -8.04 -7.98 7.04
N ALA A 293 -7.94 -6.89 6.28
CA ALA A 293 -6.76 -6.49 5.52
C ALA A 293 -6.49 -4.97 5.66
N THR A 294 -6.83 -4.41 6.84
CA THR A 294 -6.89 -2.96 7.08
C THR A 294 -5.54 -2.25 7.22
N GLY A 295 -4.45 -3.00 7.25
CA GLY A 295 -3.12 -2.49 7.59
C GLY A 295 -2.96 -2.07 9.06
N GLY A 296 -1.79 -1.51 9.38
CA GLY A 296 -1.38 -1.18 10.74
C GLY A 296 -1.86 0.18 11.27
N PHE A 297 -1.28 0.60 12.40
CA PHE A 297 -1.68 1.76 13.21
C PHE A 297 -0.63 2.89 13.31
N ALA A 298 0.35 2.92 12.39
CA ALA A 298 1.53 3.79 12.49
C ALA A 298 1.24 5.32 12.38
N SER A 299 0.03 5.70 11.94
CA SER A 299 -0.33 7.10 11.67
C SER A 299 -1.40 7.67 12.60
N ASP A 300 -2.05 6.87 13.45
CA ASP A 300 -2.92 7.45 14.47
C ASP A 300 -2.09 8.23 15.52
N ARG A 301 -2.61 9.39 15.92
CA ARG A 301 -2.10 10.30 16.95
C ARG A 301 -3.20 10.75 17.90
N SER A 302 -4.37 10.10 17.83
CA SER A 302 -5.51 10.34 18.71
C SER A 302 -5.25 9.81 20.11
N ARG A 303 -5.97 10.36 21.08
CA ARG A 303 -5.89 9.91 22.47
C ARG A 303 -6.63 8.59 22.64
N GLY A 304 -5.96 7.58 23.18
CA GLY A 304 -6.42 6.19 23.22
C GLY A 304 -6.06 5.37 21.98
N SER A 305 -5.29 5.93 21.04
CA SER A 305 -4.79 5.20 19.87
C SER A 305 -3.88 4.02 20.27
N LEU A 306 -3.78 3.01 19.41
CA LEU A 306 -2.86 1.88 19.63
C LEU A 306 -1.39 2.36 19.72
N LEU A 307 -1.03 3.42 18.99
CA LEU A 307 0.31 4.01 19.07
C LEU A 307 0.54 4.69 20.44
N GLU A 308 -0.42 5.47 20.96
CA GLU A 308 -0.31 6.05 22.31
C GLU A 308 -0.30 4.96 23.40
N LYS A 309 -1.09 3.90 23.24
CA LYS A 309 -1.18 2.75 24.16
C LYS A 309 0.13 1.97 24.28
N TYR A 310 0.76 1.65 23.15
CA TYR A 310 1.89 0.71 23.11
C TYR A 310 3.26 1.38 22.89
N ARG A 311 3.34 2.52 22.19
CA ARG A 311 4.59 3.26 21.88
C ARG A 311 4.43 4.78 21.97
N PRO A 312 4.06 5.32 23.16
CA PRO A 312 3.93 6.77 23.36
C PRO A 312 5.25 7.52 23.17
N ASP A 313 6.39 6.85 23.27
CA ASP A 313 7.72 7.38 22.97
C ASP A 313 7.91 7.76 21.49
N LEU A 314 7.14 7.15 20.58
CA LEU A 314 7.23 7.41 19.13
C LEU A 314 6.17 8.39 18.61
N ILE A 315 5.23 8.85 19.43
CA ILE A 315 4.06 9.63 18.98
C ILE A 315 4.44 10.97 18.32
N SER A 316 5.61 11.53 18.64
CA SER A 316 6.16 12.74 18.02
C SER A 316 6.87 12.51 16.68
N LEU A 317 7.17 11.27 16.30
CA LEU A 317 7.82 11.00 15.01
C LEU A 317 6.83 11.19 13.85
N GLY A 318 7.34 11.77 12.77
CA GLY A 318 6.65 11.75 11.47
C GLY A 318 6.55 10.34 10.92
N ALA A 319 5.56 10.08 10.06
CA ALA A 319 5.26 8.77 9.49
C ALA A 319 5.33 8.78 7.95
N THR A 320 5.64 7.62 7.36
CA THR A 320 5.48 7.39 5.91
C THR A 320 4.17 6.67 5.56
N ALA A 321 3.54 6.02 6.54
CA ALA A 321 2.22 5.41 6.40
C ALA A 321 1.15 6.51 6.19
N GLY A 322 0.10 6.22 5.42
CA GLY A 322 -0.98 7.19 5.20
C GLY A 322 -1.80 7.48 6.47
N ASN A 323 -2.48 8.62 6.53
CA ASN A 323 -3.31 9.02 7.70
C ASN A 323 -4.36 7.95 8.07
N PHE A 324 -4.80 7.15 7.10
CA PHE A 324 -5.71 6.02 7.26
C PHE A 324 -5.17 4.84 8.09
N SER A 325 -3.87 4.79 8.36
CA SER A 325 -3.21 3.71 9.10
C SER A 325 -3.44 3.85 10.60
N THR A 326 -4.65 3.50 11.03
CA THR A 326 -5.19 3.74 12.39
C THR A 326 -5.45 2.48 13.21
N GLY A 327 -5.33 1.28 12.62
CA GLY A 327 -5.52 0.01 13.34
C GLY A 327 -6.98 -0.40 13.60
N ASP A 328 -7.96 0.18 12.89
CA ASP A 328 -9.40 -0.08 13.09
C ASP A 328 -9.74 -1.58 13.13
N GLY A 329 -9.11 -2.39 12.26
CA GLY A 329 -9.30 -3.86 12.22
C GLY A 329 -8.81 -4.57 13.48
N ILE A 330 -7.67 -4.14 14.05
CA ILE A 330 -7.13 -4.69 15.30
C ILE A 330 -8.10 -4.37 16.45
N VAL A 331 -8.57 -3.13 16.56
CA VAL A 331 -9.53 -2.72 17.60
C VAL A 331 -10.85 -3.49 17.51
N MET A 332 -11.35 -3.75 16.29
CA MET A 332 -12.56 -4.55 16.09
C MET A 332 -12.37 -6.03 16.43
N ALA A 333 -11.16 -6.57 16.27
CA ALA A 333 -10.81 -7.95 16.62
C ALA A 333 -10.55 -8.11 18.13
N GLU A 334 -9.78 -7.22 18.76
CA GLU A 334 -9.62 -7.15 20.24
C GLU A 334 -11.01 -7.09 20.92
N ALA A 335 -11.97 -6.36 20.33
CA ALA A 335 -13.35 -6.25 20.84
C ALA A 335 -14.21 -7.54 20.69
N LEU A 336 -13.73 -8.58 20.01
CA LEU A 336 -14.29 -9.94 20.02
C LEU A 336 -13.45 -10.94 20.83
N GLY A 337 -12.40 -10.49 21.51
CA GLY A 337 -11.47 -11.36 22.24
C GLY A 337 -10.45 -12.06 21.36
N ALA A 338 -10.18 -11.54 20.16
CA ALA A 338 -9.01 -11.94 19.38
C ALA A 338 -7.73 -11.51 20.10
N MET A 339 -6.75 -12.40 20.17
CA MET A 339 -5.46 -12.09 20.76
C MET A 339 -4.66 -11.11 19.89
N THR A 340 -3.82 -10.28 20.50
CA THR A 340 -2.82 -9.48 19.77
C THR A 340 -1.39 -9.86 20.15
N LEU A 341 -0.50 -9.78 19.16
CA LEU A 341 0.92 -10.11 19.27
C LEU A 341 1.77 -8.90 18.96
N ASP A 342 2.96 -8.80 19.56
CA ASP A 342 4.03 -7.87 19.18
C ASP A 342 3.61 -6.37 19.12
N MET A 343 2.58 -5.95 19.86
CA MET A 343 1.96 -4.62 19.69
C MET A 343 2.89 -3.43 19.99
N GLU A 344 3.99 -3.61 20.74
CA GLU A 344 5.01 -2.58 20.94
C GLU A 344 6.09 -2.55 19.83
N LYS A 345 6.09 -3.56 18.94
CA LYS A 345 6.99 -3.67 17.78
C LYS A 345 6.50 -2.78 16.64
N VAL A 346 6.74 -1.48 16.76
CA VAL A 346 6.54 -0.50 15.69
C VAL A 346 7.89 -0.12 15.08
N GLN A 347 8.06 -0.33 13.78
CA GLN A 347 9.30 -0.05 13.06
C GLN A 347 9.41 1.42 12.65
N ILE A 348 10.58 1.97 12.95
CA ILE A 348 11.10 3.21 12.39
C ILE A 348 11.91 2.88 11.13
N HIS A 349 11.63 3.53 10.00
CA HIS A 349 12.53 3.54 8.85
C HIS A 349 13.62 4.59 9.06
N PRO A 350 14.91 4.32 8.78
CA PRO A 350 15.97 5.30 8.98
C PRO A 350 15.82 6.54 8.09
N THR A 351 15.22 6.40 6.90
CA THR A 351 15.21 7.47 5.90
C THR A 351 13.79 7.82 5.43
N GLY A 352 13.18 8.84 6.02
CA GLY A 352 12.12 9.64 5.41
C GLY A 352 12.66 11.02 5.05
N PHE A 353 12.29 11.57 3.90
CA PHE A 353 12.80 12.87 3.45
C PHE A 353 12.31 14.02 4.35
N VAL A 354 13.18 14.99 4.58
CA VAL A 354 12.86 16.30 5.13
C VAL A 354 12.67 17.25 3.95
N ASP A 355 11.40 17.49 3.60
CA ASP A 355 11.03 18.54 2.64
C ASP A 355 11.56 19.91 3.12
N PRO A 356 12.41 20.62 2.35
CA PRO A 356 12.91 21.94 2.73
C PRO A 356 11.81 23.01 2.87
N GLN A 357 10.69 22.85 2.17
CA GLN A 357 9.54 23.76 2.21
C GLN A 357 8.62 23.45 3.40
N GLN A 358 8.49 22.17 3.78
CA GLN A 358 7.65 21.71 4.89
C GLN A 358 8.42 20.82 5.90
N PRO A 359 9.50 21.33 6.52
CA PRO A 359 10.41 20.52 7.33
C PRO A 359 9.74 19.88 8.56
N ASP A 360 8.74 20.53 9.14
CA ASP A 360 7.99 20.03 10.30
C ASP A 360 6.75 19.16 9.93
N ASN A 361 6.49 18.89 8.64
CA ASN A 361 5.33 18.08 8.22
C ASN A 361 5.39 16.67 8.84
N PRO A 362 4.35 16.19 9.56
CA PRO A 362 4.33 14.86 10.16
C PRO A 362 4.23 13.74 9.12
N ASN A 363 3.71 13.99 7.92
CA ASN A 363 3.70 13.02 6.84
C ASN A 363 4.95 13.21 5.98
N LYS A 364 5.82 12.19 5.94
CA LYS A 364 7.07 12.22 5.16
C LYS A 364 6.97 11.32 3.93
N VAL A 365 7.59 11.76 2.84
CA VAL A 365 7.87 10.89 1.69
C VAL A 365 8.99 9.93 2.07
N LEU A 366 8.82 8.65 1.75
CA LEU A 366 9.79 7.60 2.03
C LEU A 366 10.98 7.72 1.06
N ALA A 367 12.17 8.01 1.60
CA ALA A 367 13.42 7.81 0.87
C ALA A 367 13.69 6.31 0.80
N ALA A 368 13.48 5.70 -0.37
CA ALA A 368 13.46 4.26 -0.56
C ALA A 368 14.73 3.56 -0.06
N GLU A 369 14.57 2.38 0.55
CA GLU A 369 15.70 1.54 0.98
C GLU A 369 16.55 1.09 -0.21
N LEU A 370 15.94 1.01 -1.40
CA LEU A 370 16.61 0.88 -2.70
C LEU A 370 17.79 1.84 -2.85
N LEU A 371 17.64 3.11 -2.44
CA LEU A 371 18.68 4.14 -2.60
C LEU A 371 19.98 3.78 -1.87
N ARG A 372 19.89 3.07 -0.73
CA ARG A 372 21.05 2.52 -0.01
C ARG A 372 21.55 1.22 -0.65
N GLY A 373 20.63 0.39 -1.18
CA GLY A 373 20.93 -0.84 -1.93
C GLY A 373 21.82 -0.63 -3.15
N VAL A 374 21.53 0.40 -3.95
CA VAL A 374 22.29 0.77 -5.17
C VAL A 374 23.59 1.53 -4.90
N GLY A 375 23.89 1.88 -3.64
CA GLY A 375 25.18 2.47 -3.25
C GLY A 375 25.13 3.74 -2.40
N GLY A 376 23.94 4.31 -2.14
CA GLY A 376 23.79 5.54 -1.38
C GLY A 376 24.29 5.43 0.07
N ILE A 377 25.10 6.41 0.48
CA ILE A 377 25.72 6.50 1.81
C ILE A 377 24.95 7.47 2.72
N LEU A 378 25.10 7.29 4.03
CA LEU A 378 24.52 8.18 5.05
C LEU A 378 25.61 8.99 5.74
N LEU A 379 25.49 10.32 5.66
CA LEU A 379 26.36 11.29 6.33
C LEU A 379 25.62 12.02 7.46
N ASN A 380 26.31 12.23 8.58
CA ASN A 380 25.83 13.09 9.66
C ASN A 380 26.08 14.58 9.37
N ARG A 381 25.61 15.47 10.26
CA ARG A 381 25.82 16.93 10.17
C ARG A 381 27.30 17.37 10.22
N ASP A 382 28.23 16.46 10.53
CA ASP A 382 29.69 16.68 10.50
C ASP A 382 30.34 16.10 9.22
N GLY A 383 29.56 15.65 8.24
CA GLY A 383 30.04 15.15 6.95
C GLY A 383 30.68 13.77 6.99
N GLN A 384 30.40 12.98 8.04
CA GLN A 384 31.03 11.68 8.29
C GLN A 384 30.01 10.54 8.19
N ARG A 385 30.47 9.38 7.71
CA ARG A 385 29.73 8.12 7.82
C ARG A 385 29.76 7.59 9.25
N PHE A 386 28.70 6.90 9.65
CA PHE A 386 28.50 6.46 11.04
C PHE A 386 27.85 5.07 11.19
N CYS A 387 27.54 4.38 10.08
CA CYS A 387 26.91 3.06 10.08
C CYS A 387 27.17 2.30 8.76
N ASN A 388 26.97 0.98 8.78
CA ASN A 388 26.76 0.21 7.55
C ASN A 388 25.32 0.47 7.04
N GLU A 389 25.18 1.14 5.90
CA GLU A 389 23.89 1.54 5.31
C GLU A 389 23.03 0.36 4.83
N LEU A 390 23.64 -0.83 4.70
CA LEU A 390 22.97 -2.11 4.41
C LEU A 390 22.72 -2.95 5.68
N GLY A 391 22.89 -2.35 6.86
CA GLY A 391 22.43 -2.95 8.12
C GLY A 391 20.89 -3.06 8.18
N ARG A 392 20.40 -3.85 9.14
CA ARG A 392 18.96 -3.90 9.48
C ARG A 392 18.47 -2.54 9.94
N ARG A 393 17.21 -2.22 9.66
CA ARG A 393 16.60 -0.89 9.90
C ARG A 393 16.76 -0.41 11.35
N ASN A 394 16.56 -1.30 12.33
CA ASN A 394 16.82 -0.99 13.74
C ASN A 394 18.29 -0.58 14.00
N TYR A 395 19.29 -1.36 13.54
CA TYR A 395 20.71 -0.98 13.67
C TYR A 395 21.01 0.39 13.04
N VAL A 396 20.45 0.70 11.87
CA VAL A 396 20.70 2.00 11.22
C VAL A 396 20.05 3.13 12.04
N VAL A 397 18.80 2.96 12.50
CA VAL A 397 18.12 3.92 13.37
C VAL A 397 18.86 4.09 14.70
N ASP A 398 19.29 3.01 15.35
CA ASP A 398 20.08 3.06 16.59
C ASP A 398 21.38 3.87 16.37
N LYS A 399 22.05 3.69 15.23
CA LYS A 399 23.25 4.46 14.87
C LYS A 399 22.95 5.94 14.60
N MET A 400 21.79 6.27 14.03
CA MET A 400 21.32 7.66 13.82
C MET A 400 20.95 8.34 15.15
N MET A 401 20.15 7.68 15.99
CA MET A 401 19.66 8.22 17.28
C MET A 401 20.76 8.33 18.35
N ASN A 402 21.93 7.70 18.13
CA ASN A 402 23.13 7.86 18.96
C ASN A 402 24.16 8.85 18.36
N GLN A 403 23.87 9.55 17.26
CA GLN A 403 24.70 10.68 16.83
C GLN A 403 24.51 11.88 17.77
N LYS A 404 25.54 12.72 17.89
CA LYS A 404 25.46 13.95 18.71
C LYS A 404 24.73 15.06 17.95
N GLU A 405 24.02 15.93 18.66
CA GLU A 405 23.60 17.23 18.11
C GLU A 405 24.86 18.06 17.81
N ARG A 406 24.87 18.78 16.68
CA ARG A 406 26.02 19.63 16.30
C ARG A 406 26.03 20.88 17.19
N SER A 407 27.08 21.04 17.99
CA SER A 407 27.16 22.08 19.02
C SER A 407 27.05 23.48 18.41
N GLY A 408 25.92 24.15 18.61
CA GLY A 408 25.62 25.47 18.05
C GLY A 408 24.37 25.53 17.18
N GLU A 409 23.81 24.39 16.75
CA GLU A 409 22.45 24.38 16.18
C GLU A 409 21.43 24.84 17.23
N PRO A 410 20.45 25.68 16.89
CA PRO A 410 19.43 26.14 17.83
C PRO A 410 18.48 24.98 18.16
N GLN A 411 18.46 24.55 19.43
CA GLN A 411 17.52 23.55 19.91
C GLN A 411 16.07 23.99 19.62
N ARG A 412 15.43 23.33 18.66
CA ARG A 412 14.00 23.48 18.36
C ARG A 412 13.25 23.11 19.64
N ARG A 413 12.59 24.11 20.26
CA ARG A 413 12.13 24.01 21.64
C ARG A 413 11.12 22.87 21.80
N LEU A 414 11.15 22.19 22.95
CA LEU A 414 10.08 21.26 23.36
C LEU A 414 8.71 21.90 23.09
N GLY A 415 7.94 21.31 22.18
CA GLY A 415 6.67 21.85 21.67
C GLY A 415 6.63 22.06 20.15
N GLN A 416 7.77 22.19 19.47
CA GLN A 416 7.82 22.02 18.01
C GLN A 416 7.78 20.54 17.66
N ARG A 417 7.03 20.18 16.60
CA ARG A 417 6.58 18.80 16.40
C ARG A 417 7.62 17.84 15.82
N GLN A 418 8.79 18.33 15.37
CA GLN A 418 9.93 17.51 14.96
C GLN A 418 11.24 18.07 15.53
N SER A 419 11.58 17.67 16.76
CA SER A 419 12.93 17.72 17.31
C SER A 419 13.62 16.38 17.05
N GLY A 420 14.29 16.24 15.90
CA GLY A 420 14.96 15.00 15.50
C GLY A 420 16.24 15.30 14.73
N HIS A 421 17.25 14.44 14.92
CA HIS A 421 18.49 14.51 14.14
C HIS A 421 18.19 14.28 12.66
N THR A 422 18.75 15.11 11.80
CA THR A 422 18.67 14.94 10.34
C THR A 422 20.04 14.65 9.75
N PHE A 423 20.01 13.99 8.59
CA PHE A 423 21.16 13.33 7.96
C PHE A 423 21.10 13.55 6.46
N PHE A 424 22.22 13.38 5.77
CA PHE A 424 22.28 13.47 4.32
C PHE A 424 22.38 12.07 3.72
N LEU A 425 21.41 11.72 2.88
CA LEU A 425 21.50 10.58 1.97
C LEU A 425 22.15 11.07 0.68
N VAL A 426 23.32 10.50 0.35
CA VAL A 426 24.14 10.91 -0.79
C VAL A 426 24.30 9.74 -1.74
N LEU A 427 23.89 9.92 -3.00
CA LEU A 427 24.10 8.97 -4.09
C LEU A 427 25.03 9.57 -5.15
N PRO A 428 25.99 8.81 -5.68
CA PRO A 428 26.70 9.18 -6.91
C PRO A 428 25.80 8.99 -8.15
N SER A 429 26.23 9.53 -9.29
CA SER A 429 25.47 9.48 -10.55
C SER A 429 25.14 8.06 -11.04
N ASP A 430 26.09 7.11 -10.95
CA ASP A 430 25.85 5.71 -11.36
C ASP A 430 24.79 5.01 -10.48
N SER A 431 24.91 5.08 -9.15
CA SER A 431 23.85 4.61 -8.23
C SER A 431 22.50 5.27 -8.49
N ALA A 432 22.49 6.56 -8.82
CA ALA A 432 21.25 7.28 -9.14
C ALA A 432 20.62 6.78 -10.45
N ASN A 433 21.41 6.37 -11.44
CA ASN A 433 20.94 5.77 -12.69
C ASN A 433 20.29 4.38 -12.46
N GLU A 434 20.81 3.54 -11.55
CA GLU A 434 20.17 2.26 -11.16
C GLU A 434 18.78 2.48 -10.50
N ALA A 435 18.60 3.63 -9.84
CA ALA A 435 17.35 4.05 -9.19
C ALA A 435 16.58 5.12 -9.97
N LYS A 436 16.77 5.24 -11.30
CA LYS A 436 16.34 6.41 -12.09
C LYS A 436 14.89 6.85 -11.88
N SER A 437 13.90 5.95 -11.89
CA SER A 437 12.48 6.31 -11.66
C SER A 437 12.25 6.98 -10.30
N HIS A 438 12.88 6.45 -9.25
CA HIS A 438 12.82 7.01 -7.89
C HIS A 438 13.51 8.36 -7.84
N ILE A 439 14.68 8.47 -8.45
CA ILE A 439 15.47 9.71 -8.51
C ILE A 439 14.73 10.82 -9.25
N SER A 440 14.18 10.56 -10.43
CA SER A 440 13.38 11.55 -11.19
C SER A 440 12.18 12.03 -10.37
N HIS A 441 11.49 11.14 -9.65
CA HIS A 441 10.40 11.51 -8.75
C HIS A 441 10.85 12.37 -7.56
N TYR A 442 11.97 12.04 -6.90
CA TYR A 442 12.47 12.79 -5.74
C TYR A 442 13.12 14.15 -6.12
N LEU A 443 13.68 14.27 -7.33
CA LEU A 443 14.14 15.56 -7.90
C LEU A 443 12.94 16.44 -8.26
N TYR A 444 11.91 15.86 -8.91
CA TYR A 444 10.66 16.54 -9.23
C TYR A 444 9.95 17.07 -7.97
N GLN A 445 9.86 16.27 -6.89
CA GLN A 445 9.33 16.71 -5.59
C GLN A 445 10.30 17.60 -4.79
N HIS A 446 11.46 17.96 -5.33
CA HIS A 446 12.51 18.79 -4.69
C HIS A 446 13.05 18.25 -3.36
N LEU A 447 12.89 16.96 -3.10
CA LEU A 447 13.37 16.25 -1.91
C LEU A 447 14.85 15.84 -2.02
N MET A 448 15.34 15.75 -3.25
CA MET A 448 16.76 15.62 -3.57
C MET A 448 17.23 16.78 -4.45
N THR A 449 18.54 16.98 -4.52
CA THR A 449 19.16 17.99 -5.38
C THR A 449 20.50 17.47 -5.91
N GLU A 450 20.78 17.72 -7.18
CA GLU A 450 22.10 17.47 -7.78
C GLU A 450 23.11 18.53 -7.33
N VAL A 451 24.33 18.11 -6.98
CA VAL A 451 25.46 18.97 -6.67
C VAL A 451 26.71 18.48 -7.39
N SER A 452 27.50 19.41 -7.94
CA SER A 452 28.72 19.08 -8.68
C SER A 452 29.93 19.08 -7.75
N GLY A 453 30.67 17.98 -7.77
CA GLY A 453 31.94 17.78 -7.11
C GLY A 453 31.89 17.72 -5.57
N VAL A 454 33.05 17.45 -4.96
CA VAL A 454 33.24 17.54 -3.49
C VAL A 454 32.85 18.91 -2.96
N GLN A 455 33.08 19.97 -3.73
CA GLN A 455 32.78 21.35 -3.34
C GLN A 455 31.26 21.59 -3.19
N GLY A 456 30.44 21.20 -4.17
CA GLY A 456 28.99 21.32 -4.06
C GLY A 456 28.40 20.47 -2.93
N LEU A 457 29.00 19.29 -2.67
CA LEU A 457 28.62 18.44 -1.54
C LEU A 457 29.02 19.04 -0.17
N SER A 458 30.20 19.66 -0.09
CA SER A 458 30.69 20.43 1.06
C SER A 458 29.76 21.60 1.40
N GLU A 459 29.36 22.38 0.39
CA GLU A 459 28.44 23.50 0.52
C GLU A 459 27.03 23.06 0.95
N ARG A 460 26.49 21.98 0.35
CA ARG A 460 25.16 21.43 0.71
C ARG A 460 25.09 20.85 2.11
N ILE A 461 26.20 20.33 2.66
CA ILE A 461 26.26 19.73 4.00
C ILE A 461 26.66 20.75 5.09
N GLY A 462 27.32 21.86 4.74
CA GLY A 462 27.76 22.87 5.69
C GLY A 462 29.00 22.47 6.50
N VAL A 463 29.96 21.81 5.84
CA VAL A 463 31.26 21.39 6.38
C VAL A 463 32.37 21.65 5.34
N SER A 464 33.66 21.55 5.70
CA SER A 464 34.75 21.82 4.76
C SER A 464 34.97 20.69 3.73
N ARG A 465 35.47 21.08 2.54
CA ARG A 465 35.79 20.18 1.42
C ARG A 465 36.65 19.00 1.87
N ASP A 466 37.68 19.25 2.67
CA ASP A 466 38.62 18.23 3.18
C ASP A 466 37.93 17.13 4.01
N VAL A 467 36.86 17.45 4.74
CA VAL A 467 36.11 16.48 5.56
C VAL A 467 35.29 15.55 4.65
N ILE A 468 34.60 16.10 3.66
CA ILE A 468 33.86 15.30 2.67
C ILE A 468 34.83 14.47 1.81
N GLU A 469 35.92 15.07 1.31
CA GLU A 469 36.90 14.37 0.49
C GLU A 469 37.51 13.19 1.26
N LYS A 470 37.87 13.39 2.53
CA LYS A 470 38.38 12.33 3.40
C LYS A 470 37.35 11.20 3.57
N THR A 471 36.10 11.51 3.89
CA THR A 471 35.03 10.50 4.06
C THR A 471 34.81 9.70 2.77
N LEU A 472 34.76 10.35 1.60
CA LEU A 472 34.61 9.68 0.31
C LEU A 472 35.84 8.82 -0.04
N ARG A 473 37.07 9.30 0.20
CA ARG A 473 38.31 8.53 -0.05
C ARG A 473 38.43 7.32 0.88
N GLN A 474 37.99 7.43 2.14
CA GLN A 474 37.93 6.29 3.05
C GLN A 474 36.96 5.22 2.51
N TYR A 475 35.73 5.60 2.16
CA TYR A 475 34.75 4.68 1.58
C TYR A 475 35.24 4.01 0.29
N GLN A 476 35.84 4.79 -0.63
CA GLN A 476 36.45 4.29 -1.86
C GLN A 476 37.57 3.27 -1.61
N THR A 477 38.39 3.48 -0.57
CA THR A 477 39.46 2.54 -0.18
C THR A 477 38.88 1.19 0.25
N HIS A 478 37.76 1.18 0.97
CA HIS A 478 37.08 -0.07 1.35
C HIS A 478 36.38 -0.74 0.16
N ALA A 479 35.71 0.04 -0.70
CA ALA A 479 35.09 -0.45 -1.93
C ALA A 479 36.11 -1.11 -2.88
N VAL A 480 37.26 -0.47 -3.14
CA VAL A 480 38.33 -0.99 -4.01
C VAL A 480 39.02 -2.23 -3.42
N THR A 481 39.18 -2.29 -2.09
CA THR A 481 39.87 -3.44 -1.45
C THR A 481 38.96 -4.62 -1.12
N GLY A 482 37.63 -4.45 -1.23
CA GLY A 482 36.64 -5.47 -0.84
C GLY A 482 36.66 -5.83 0.65
N LYS A 483 37.30 -5.00 1.49
CA LYS A 483 37.47 -5.24 2.93
C LYS A 483 36.42 -4.50 3.73
N ALA A 484 35.96 -5.13 4.81
CA ALA A 484 35.06 -4.53 5.77
C ALA A 484 35.54 -3.13 6.21
N ASP A 485 34.63 -2.15 6.23
CA ASP A 485 34.88 -0.82 6.78
C ASP A 485 34.80 -0.79 8.32
N GLU A 486 35.05 0.37 8.91
CA GLU A 486 34.96 0.61 10.35
C GLU A 486 33.54 0.40 10.95
N HIS A 487 32.52 0.20 10.11
CA HIS A 487 31.13 -0.10 10.51
C HIS A 487 30.71 -1.55 10.21
N GLY A 488 31.60 -2.36 9.60
CA GLY A 488 31.34 -3.75 9.21
C GLY A 488 30.63 -3.92 7.86
N LYS A 489 30.62 -2.90 6.99
CA LYS A 489 30.08 -2.98 5.62
C LYS A 489 31.06 -3.71 4.70
N THR A 490 30.56 -4.73 3.99
CA THR A 490 31.34 -5.55 3.05
C THR A 490 30.88 -5.43 1.60
N VAL A 491 29.71 -4.83 1.34
CA VAL A 491 29.12 -4.67 0.00
C VAL A 491 29.02 -3.18 -0.34
N PHE A 492 29.59 -2.80 -1.48
CA PHE A 492 29.82 -1.41 -1.91
C PHE A 492 29.31 -1.18 -3.34
N SER A 493 28.00 -1.37 -3.56
CA SER A 493 27.31 -1.14 -4.85
C SER A 493 27.55 0.28 -5.40
N GLY A 494 27.58 0.42 -6.73
CA GLY A 494 27.42 1.68 -7.47
C GLY A 494 28.40 2.85 -7.17
N PHE A 495 29.40 2.67 -6.31
CA PHE A 495 30.21 3.78 -5.84
C PHE A 495 31.34 4.17 -6.82
N PRO A 496 31.53 5.46 -7.13
CA PRO A 496 32.44 5.92 -8.16
C PRO A 496 33.91 5.61 -7.85
N LEU A 497 34.56 5.01 -8.84
CA LEU A 497 36.02 4.89 -8.92
C LEU A 497 36.66 6.10 -9.62
N VAL A 498 35.86 7.12 -9.98
CA VAL A 498 36.27 8.33 -10.69
C VAL A 498 36.66 9.49 -9.75
N ASN A 499 37.06 10.61 -10.34
CA ASN A 499 37.46 11.82 -9.63
C ASN A 499 36.25 12.54 -9.00
N PHE A 500 36.24 12.65 -7.67
CA PHE A 500 35.16 13.30 -6.93
C PHE A 500 34.99 14.80 -7.19
N ASP A 501 35.99 15.50 -7.74
CA ASP A 501 35.82 16.92 -8.11
C ASP A 501 34.99 17.11 -9.40
N THR A 502 34.79 16.04 -10.18
CA THR A 502 33.99 16.03 -11.43
C THR A 502 32.73 15.16 -11.36
N GLU A 503 32.49 14.50 -10.23
CA GLU A 503 31.31 13.66 -9.98
C GLU A 503 30.04 14.52 -9.77
N THR A 504 28.86 13.98 -10.11
CA THR A 504 27.57 14.57 -9.75
C THR A 504 26.94 13.74 -8.63
N PHE A 505 26.79 14.37 -7.46
CA PHE A 505 26.14 13.74 -6.31
C PHE A 505 24.69 14.19 -6.19
N LEU A 506 23.79 13.27 -5.89
CA LEU A 506 22.39 13.54 -5.57
C LEU A 506 22.21 13.46 -4.06
N VAL A 507 21.75 14.56 -3.46
CA VAL A 507 21.71 14.76 -2.01
C VAL A 507 20.28 15.06 -1.54
N GLY A 508 19.78 14.28 -0.60
CA GLY A 508 18.53 14.57 0.11
C GLY A 508 18.74 14.61 1.63
N GLU A 509 18.05 15.51 2.32
CA GLU A 509 18.02 15.50 3.80
C GLU A 509 16.96 14.51 4.29
N VAL A 510 17.32 13.67 5.26
CA VAL A 510 16.51 12.56 5.75
C VAL A 510 16.54 12.46 7.27
N THR A 511 15.47 11.92 7.85
CA THR A 511 15.29 11.70 9.30
C THR A 511 14.62 10.34 9.56
N PRO A 512 14.80 9.73 10.76
CA PRO A 512 14.06 8.54 11.14
C PRO A 512 12.55 8.80 11.25
N VAL A 513 11.72 7.87 10.74
CA VAL A 513 10.26 8.02 10.60
C VAL A 513 9.50 6.73 10.91
N LEU A 514 8.32 6.85 11.51
CA LEU A 514 7.39 5.74 11.71
C LEU A 514 6.94 5.15 10.36
N HIS A 515 6.98 3.82 10.23
CA HIS A 515 6.89 3.20 8.90
C HIS A 515 5.95 2.00 8.81
N TYR A 516 5.97 1.10 9.79
CA TYR A 516 5.24 -0.17 9.72
C TYR A 516 5.03 -0.78 11.11
N CYS A 517 3.90 -1.44 11.35
CA CYS A 517 3.61 -2.15 12.60
C CYS A 517 3.85 -3.66 12.43
N MET A 518 4.75 -4.26 13.22
CA MET A 518 4.95 -5.73 13.23
C MET A 518 4.01 -6.43 14.23
N GLY A 519 3.34 -5.65 15.08
CA GLY A 519 2.29 -6.12 15.97
C GLY A 519 0.90 -5.93 15.40
N GLY A 520 0.01 -6.87 15.73
CA GLY A 520 -1.37 -6.92 15.24
C GLY A 520 -2.10 -8.15 15.75
N ILE A 521 -3.16 -8.55 15.04
CA ILE A 521 -3.99 -9.72 15.36
C ILE A 521 -3.18 -11.01 15.28
N GLY A 522 -3.32 -11.89 16.27
CA GLY A 522 -2.76 -13.25 16.23
C GLY A 522 -3.50 -14.15 15.25
N ILE A 523 -2.74 -14.83 14.38
CA ILE A 523 -3.27 -15.76 13.37
C ILE A 523 -2.56 -17.12 13.43
N ASP A 524 -3.22 -18.16 12.91
CA ASP A 524 -2.53 -19.38 12.49
C ASP A 524 -1.93 -19.27 11.07
N ALA A 525 -1.15 -20.26 10.65
CA ALA A 525 -0.48 -20.26 9.35
C ALA A 525 -1.44 -20.27 8.13
N ALA A 526 -2.74 -20.56 8.35
CA ALA A 526 -3.78 -20.46 7.33
C ALA A 526 -4.54 -19.11 7.37
N GLY A 527 -4.17 -18.18 8.26
CA GLY A 527 -4.72 -16.84 8.37
C GLY A 527 -6.00 -16.72 9.20
N HIS A 528 -6.44 -17.79 9.88
CA HIS A 528 -7.57 -17.72 10.82
C HIS A 528 -7.19 -16.86 12.02
N VAL A 529 -8.09 -15.99 12.47
CA VAL A 529 -7.88 -15.20 13.69
C VAL A 529 -8.03 -16.09 14.94
N LEU A 530 -7.12 -15.91 15.90
CA LEU A 530 -7.09 -16.66 17.15
C LEU A 530 -7.58 -15.81 18.33
N ASN A 531 -8.23 -16.45 19.31
CA ASN A 531 -8.59 -15.87 20.59
C ASN A 531 -7.43 -16.01 21.61
N GLU A 532 -7.60 -15.44 22.81
CA GLU A 532 -6.61 -15.52 23.91
C GLU A 532 -6.27 -16.96 24.38
N ASN A 533 -7.08 -17.98 24.04
CA ASN A 533 -6.78 -19.38 24.32
C ASN A 533 -5.97 -20.06 23.18
N GLY A 534 -5.74 -19.36 22.06
CA GLY A 534 -5.20 -19.95 20.82
C GLY A 534 -6.22 -20.73 19.98
N GLU A 535 -7.52 -20.58 20.27
CA GLU A 535 -8.61 -21.20 19.50
C GLU A 535 -9.07 -20.26 18.37
N ARG A 536 -9.61 -20.81 17.28
CA ARG A 536 -10.07 -20.00 16.14
C ARG A 536 -11.37 -19.25 16.45
N ILE A 537 -11.43 -17.98 16.04
CA ILE A 537 -12.69 -17.25 15.83
C ILE A 537 -13.21 -17.62 14.44
N TRP A 538 -14.34 -18.32 14.38
CA TRP A 538 -14.89 -18.86 13.14
C TRP A 538 -15.44 -17.75 12.25
N GLY A 539 -15.23 -17.88 10.93
CA GLY A 539 -15.63 -16.86 9.96
C GLY A 539 -14.80 -15.57 10.02
N LEU A 540 -13.68 -15.54 10.75
CA LEU A 540 -12.80 -14.38 10.84
C LEU A 540 -11.35 -14.74 10.47
N HIS A 541 -10.83 -14.05 9.45
CA HIS A 541 -9.49 -14.21 8.91
C HIS A 541 -8.76 -12.86 8.87
N ALA A 542 -7.43 -12.86 8.84
CA ALA A 542 -6.64 -11.64 8.74
C ALA A 542 -5.33 -11.82 7.93
N ALA A 543 -4.93 -10.80 7.17
CA ALA A 543 -3.72 -10.83 6.34
C ALA A 543 -3.10 -9.43 6.11
N GLY A 544 -1.76 -9.38 5.98
CA GLY A 544 -0.98 -8.12 5.90
C GLY A 544 -0.78 -7.45 7.25
N GLU A 545 -0.28 -6.20 7.26
CA GLU A 545 0.10 -5.38 8.45
C GLU A 545 -0.99 -5.20 9.55
N VAL A 546 -2.17 -5.81 9.41
CA VAL A 546 -3.15 -5.94 10.51
C VAL A 546 -2.82 -7.11 11.45
N THR A 547 -1.95 -8.04 11.07
CA THR A 547 -1.56 -9.23 11.85
C THR A 547 -0.24 -9.05 12.58
N GLY A 548 -0.02 -9.85 13.62
CA GLY A 548 1.20 -9.85 14.43
C GLY A 548 2.05 -11.12 14.27
N GLY A 549 3.28 -11.09 14.76
CA GLY A 549 4.17 -12.26 14.85
C GLY A 549 4.96 -12.63 13.59
N VAL A 550 4.52 -12.21 12.40
CA VAL A 550 5.17 -12.52 11.10
C VAL A 550 6.59 -11.93 11.00
N HIS A 551 6.87 -10.79 11.66
CA HIS A 551 8.17 -10.10 11.58
C HIS A 551 8.86 -9.85 12.92
N GLY A 552 8.23 -10.23 14.04
CA GLY A 552 8.75 -10.01 15.40
C GLY A 552 9.30 -8.61 15.65
N ASN A 553 10.52 -8.54 16.19
CA ASN A 553 11.14 -7.27 16.61
C ASN A 553 11.49 -6.30 15.46
N ASN A 554 11.73 -6.78 14.24
CA ASN A 554 12.08 -5.92 13.10
C ASN A 554 11.78 -6.60 11.75
N ARG A 555 10.98 -5.94 10.91
CA ARG A 555 10.74 -6.38 9.53
C ARG A 555 11.91 -6.03 8.57
N LEU A 556 12.25 -6.93 7.66
CA LEU A 556 13.19 -6.67 6.55
C LEU A 556 12.55 -5.84 5.41
N GLY A 557 13.37 -5.14 4.62
CA GLY A 557 12.91 -4.51 3.38
C GLY A 557 12.25 -5.54 2.46
N GLY A 558 11.16 -5.20 1.77
CA GLY A 558 10.45 -6.10 0.85
C GLY A 558 9.53 -7.17 1.49
N ASN A 559 9.74 -7.58 2.75
CA ASN A 559 8.91 -8.62 3.38
C ASN A 559 7.42 -8.21 3.59
N SER A 560 7.06 -6.93 3.59
CA SER A 560 5.66 -6.48 3.79
C SER A 560 4.76 -6.71 2.57
N LEU A 561 5.29 -6.51 1.35
CA LEU A 561 4.54 -6.86 0.14
C LEU A 561 4.44 -8.38 -0.02
N LEU A 562 5.50 -9.10 0.37
CA LEU A 562 5.53 -10.55 0.37
C LEU A 562 4.48 -11.13 1.32
N GLU A 563 4.43 -10.67 2.57
CA GLU A 563 3.39 -11.03 3.55
C GLU A 563 1.98 -10.84 2.98
N CYS A 564 1.72 -9.66 2.40
CA CYS A 564 0.42 -9.35 1.82
C CYS A 564 0.06 -10.33 0.69
N ALA A 565 1.00 -10.65 -0.20
CA ALA A 565 0.78 -11.58 -1.30
C ALA A 565 0.67 -13.05 -0.85
N VAL A 566 1.42 -13.47 0.18
CA VAL A 566 1.39 -14.83 0.74
C VAL A 566 0.13 -15.06 1.56
N PHE A 567 -0.08 -14.33 2.66
CA PHE A 567 -1.23 -14.55 3.53
C PHE A 567 -2.55 -14.15 2.87
N GLY A 568 -2.53 -13.12 2.00
CA GLY A 568 -3.67 -12.82 1.13
C GLY A 568 -3.99 -13.96 0.16
N SER A 569 -2.99 -14.65 -0.39
CA SER A 569 -3.24 -15.84 -1.23
C SER A 569 -3.81 -16.99 -0.41
N ILE A 570 -3.16 -17.34 0.71
CA ILE A 570 -3.55 -18.47 1.57
C ILE A 570 -5.01 -18.31 2.05
N VAL A 571 -5.38 -17.13 2.58
CA VAL A 571 -6.75 -16.87 3.02
C VAL A 571 -7.72 -16.96 1.84
N GLY A 572 -7.45 -16.28 0.71
CA GLY A 572 -8.34 -16.29 -0.46
C GLY A 572 -8.47 -17.65 -1.18
N GLU A 573 -7.48 -18.53 -1.05
CA GLU A 573 -7.53 -19.92 -1.50
C GLU A 573 -8.30 -20.82 -0.51
N SER A 574 -8.30 -20.48 0.78
CA SER A 574 -9.01 -21.24 1.83
C SER A 574 -10.53 -21.02 1.87
N ILE A 575 -11.02 -19.83 1.47
CA ILE A 575 -12.44 -19.47 1.60
C ILE A 575 -13.35 -20.50 0.90
N PRO A 576 -14.37 -21.05 1.56
CA PRO A 576 -15.40 -21.89 0.92
C PRO A 576 -16.23 -21.09 -0.07
N ILE A 577 -16.40 -21.60 -1.29
CA ILE A 577 -17.22 -20.96 -2.32
C ILE A 577 -18.55 -21.70 -2.44
N VAL A 578 -19.64 -20.97 -2.27
CA VAL A 578 -21.00 -21.51 -2.42
C VAL A 578 -21.40 -21.39 -3.89
N GLU A 579 -21.64 -22.54 -4.55
CA GLU A 579 -22.20 -22.55 -5.90
C GLU A 579 -23.56 -21.83 -5.92
N ARG A 580 -23.59 -20.67 -6.60
CA ARG A 580 -24.81 -19.92 -6.89
C ARG A 580 -25.03 -19.94 -8.39
N HIS A 581 -26.17 -20.46 -8.84
CA HIS A 581 -26.64 -20.20 -10.19
C HIS A 581 -26.96 -18.70 -10.32
N TYR A 582 -26.01 -17.94 -10.85
CA TYR A 582 -26.31 -16.64 -11.43
C TYR A 582 -27.10 -16.88 -12.71
N ASP A 583 -28.34 -16.39 -12.78
CA ASP A 583 -29.18 -16.47 -13.97
C ASP A 583 -28.54 -15.71 -15.13
N SER A 584 -27.87 -16.43 -16.03
CA SER A 584 -27.16 -15.88 -17.19
C SER A 584 -28.13 -15.45 -18.32
N HIS A 585 -29.02 -14.51 -18.01
CA HIS A 585 -29.86 -13.86 -19.01
C HIS A 585 -29.03 -12.86 -19.81
N ASN A 586 -28.67 -13.29 -21.03
CA ASN A 586 -27.79 -12.64 -22.02
C ASN A 586 -26.29 -12.72 -21.66
N GLY A 587 -25.60 -13.65 -22.33
CA GLY A 587 -24.17 -13.88 -22.19
C GLY A 587 -23.75 -15.19 -22.86
N GLU A 588 -23.78 -15.23 -24.19
CA GLU A 588 -23.15 -16.34 -24.93
C GLU A 588 -21.63 -16.30 -24.74
N ASN A 589 -20.96 -17.46 -24.90
CA ASN A 589 -19.50 -17.57 -24.77
C ASN A 589 -18.79 -16.71 -25.83
N GLN A 590 -18.34 -15.52 -25.45
CA GLN A 590 -17.33 -14.77 -26.19
C GLN A 590 -15.95 -15.10 -25.62
N GLU A 591 -14.97 -15.28 -26.51
CA GLU A 591 -13.58 -15.46 -26.12
C GLU A 591 -13.06 -14.18 -25.44
N VAL A 592 -12.28 -14.34 -24.37
CA VAL A 592 -11.80 -13.21 -23.56
C VAL A 592 -10.72 -12.45 -24.35
N ALA A 593 -11.10 -11.33 -24.96
CA ALA A 593 -10.17 -10.43 -25.63
C ALA A 593 -9.13 -9.86 -24.65
N HIS A 594 -7.93 -9.60 -25.14
CA HIS A 594 -6.89 -8.92 -24.36
C HIS A 594 -7.30 -7.45 -24.06
N PRO A 595 -6.93 -6.89 -22.89
CA PRO A 595 -7.25 -5.52 -22.51
C PRO A 595 -6.35 -4.50 -23.24
N LEU A 596 -6.59 -4.36 -24.55
CA LEU A 596 -6.15 -3.24 -25.39
C LEU A 596 -7.33 -2.58 -26.12
N ASP A 597 -8.46 -3.28 -26.28
CA ASP A 597 -9.69 -2.78 -26.90
C ASP A 597 -10.82 -2.62 -25.87
N SER A 598 -10.69 -1.63 -24.98
CA SER A 598 -11.85 -1.13 -24.22
C SER A 598 -12.79 -0.37 -25.17
N ALA A 599 -14.07 -0.73 -25.19
CA ALA A 599 -15.07 -0.20 -26.13
C ALA A 599 -15.33 1.31 -26.00
N ILE A 600 -14.81 1.96 -24.95
CA ILE A 600 -14.98 3.39 -24.69
C ILE A 600 -13.96 4.23 -25.48
N PHE A 601 -12.73 3.73 -25.68
CA PHE A 601 -11.73 4.39 -26.55
C PHE A 601 -12.14 4.43 -28.04
N GLN A 602 -13.15 3.65 -28.43
CA GLN A 602 -13.75 3.66 -29.76
C GLN A 602 -15.15 4.32 -29.80
N ASN A 603 -15.65 4.87 -28.69
CA ASN A 603 -17.00 5.43 -28.62
C ASN A 603 -17.13 6.68 -29.55
N PRO A 604 -18.01 6.66 -30.57
CA PRO A 604 -18.18 7.78 -31.50
C PRO A 604 -19.17 8.85 -31.00
N LEU A 605 -19.73 8.70 -29.79
CA LEU A 605 -20.73 9.60 -29.21
C LEU A 605 -20.14 10.55 -28.14
N LEU A 606 -18.85 10.46 -27.84
CA LEU A 606 -18.17 11.42 -26.96
C LEU A 606 -18.09 12.80 -27.64
N PRO A 607 -18.29 13.91 -26.90
CA PRO A 607 -18.10 15.26 -27.44
C PRO A 607 -16.71 15.46 -28.03
N VAL A 608 -16.61 16.15 -29.17
CA VAL A 608 -15.33 16.59 -29.73
C VAL A 608 -14.97 17.93 -29.09
N ILE A 609 -13.81 17.99 -28.45
CA ILE A 609 -13.27 19.15 -27.75
C ILE A 609 -12.06 19.66 -28.53
N THR A 610 -12.01 20.96 -28.80
CA THR A 610 -10.88 21.57 -29.52
C THR A 610 -9.73 21.94 -28.57
N GLU A 611 -8.50 22.04 -29.06
CA GLU A 611 -7.36 22.56 -28.26
C GLU A 611 -7.65 23.95 -27.68
N ALA A 612 -8.33 24.80 -28.46
CA ALA A 612 -8.74 26.15 -28.06
C ALA A 612 -9.87 26.20 -27.01
N GLU A 613 -10.46 25.04 -26.70
CA GLU A 613 -11.44 24.83 -25.62
C GLU A 613 -10.77 24.15 -24.43
N LEU A 614 -10.05 23.05 -24.64
CA LEU A 614 -9.21 22.37 -23.64
C LEU A 614 -8.32 23.38 -22.88
N SER A 615 -7.61 24.24 -23.60
CA SER A 615 -6.70 25.26 -23.04
C SER A 615 -7.36 26.34 -22.16
N ARG A 616 -8.69 26.34 -22.02
CA ARG A 616 -9.43 27.20 -21.05
C ARG A 616 -9.50 26.55 -19.67
N HIS A 617 -9.53 25.22 -19.62
CA HIS A 617 -9.62 24.41 -18.40
C HIS A 617 -8.22 24.18 -17.81
N ASN A 618 -7.54 25.29 -17.49
CA ASN A 618 -6.11 25.35 -17.18
C ASN A 618 -5.78 25.73 -15.71
N THR A 619 -6.71 25.53 -14.77
CA THR A 619 -6.56 25.96 -13.37
C THR A 619 -6.83 24.85 -12.36
N ALA A 620 -6.31 24.97 -11.14
CA ALA A 620 -6.52 23.97 -10.09
C ALA A 620 -7.99 23.78 -9.63
N ASN A 621 -8.93 24.63 -10.07
CA ASN A 621 -10.38 24.50 -9.83
C ASN A 621 -11.18 24.22 -11.12
N ASP A 622 -10.50 24.07 -12.26
CA ASP A 622 -11.06 23.79 -13.57
C ASP A 622 -9.90 23.29 -14.47
N SER A 623 -9.61 21.99 -14.39
CA SER A 623 -8.39 21.33 -14.88
C SER A 623 -8.73 20.13 -15.76
N TRP A 624 -8.78 20.34 -17.07
CA TRP A 624 -8.90 19.24 -18.03
C TRP A 624 -7.54 18.91 -18.64
N VAL A 625 -7.28 17.64 -18.92
CA VAL A 625 -6.03 17.17 -19.56
C VAL A 625 -6.41 16.20 -20.67
N ALA A 626 -5.85 16.37 -21.86
CA ALA A 626 -5.95 15.35 -22.90
C ALA A 626 -4.87 14.28 -22.69
N ILE A 627 -5.25 13.00 -22.80
CA ILE A 627 -4.33 11.86 -22.72
C ILE A 627 -4.81 10.82 -23.75
N HIS A 628 -3.95 10.47 -24.70
CA HIS A 628 -4.25 9.55 -25.80
C HIS A 628 -5.56 9.90 -26.55
N GLY A 629 -5.71 11.18 -26.91
CA GLY A 629 -6.86 11.69 -27.69
C GLY A 629 -8.18 11.77 -26.92
N HIS A 630 -8.19 11.49 -25.61
CA HIS A 630 -9.37 11.60 -24.74
C HIS A 630 -9.14 12.71 -23.72
N VAL A 631 -10.15 13.54 -23.47
CA VAL A 631 -10.07 14.67 -22.53
C VAL A 631 -10.71 14.27 -21.21
N TYR A 632 -9.95 14.40 -20.13
CA TYR A 632 -10.37 14.04 -18.77
C TYR A 632 -10.49 15.29 -17.90
N ASP A 633 -11.60 15.45 -17.19
CA ASP A 633 -11.73 16.42 -16.11
C ASP A 633 -11.06 15.86 -14.84
N LEU A 634 -9.85 16.34 -14.56
CA LEU A 634 -9.05 15.91 -13.41
C LEU A 634 -9.19 16.86 -12.23
N THR A 635 -10.07 17.87 -12.28
CA THR A 635 -10.26 18.89 -11.23
C THR A 635 -10.50 18.28 -9.85
N SER A 636 -11.36 17.26 -9.78
CA SER A 636 -11.67 16.55 -8.53
C SER A 636 -10.57 15.56 -8.10
N PHE A 637 -9.73 15.12 -9.03
CA PHE A 637 -8.66 14.14 -8.82
C PHE A 637 -7.31 14.78 -8.44
N LEU A 638 -7.09 16.06 -8.77
CA LEU A 638 -5.91 16.85 -8.37
C LEU A 638 -5.46 16.63 -6.92
N PRO A 639 -6.31 16.77 -5.88
CA PRO A 639 -5.91 16.56 -4.48
C PRO A 639 -5.74 15.08 -4.09
N GLU A 640 -6.21 14.13 -4.92
CA GLU A 640 -6.09 12.68 -4.70
C GLU A 640 -4.90 12.06 -5.46
N HIS A 641 -4.28 12.81 -6.37
CA HIS A 641 -3.20 12.33 -7.23
C HIS A 641 -1.94 11.95 -6.43
N PRO A 642 -1.44 10.70 -6.50
CA PRO A 642 -0.33 10.23 -5.66
C PRO A 642 1.01 10.96 -5.82
N GLY A 643 1.24 11.65 -6.95
CA GLY A 643 2.43 12.48 -7.16
C GLY A 643 2.40 13.82 -6.41
N GLY A 644 1.21 14.28 -6.03
CA GLY A 644 0.90 15.66 -5.63
C GLY A 644 0.03 16.38 -6.67
N ILE A 645 -0.59 17.48 -6.25
CA ILE A 645 -1.47 18.33 -7.09
C ILE A 645 -0.72 18.86 -8.31
N ASP A 646 0.50 19.37 -8.09
CA ASP A 646 1.30 20.05 -9.09
C ASP A 646 1.71 19.14 -10.27
N SER A 647 1.66 17.82 -10.11
CA SER A 647 2.00 16.84 -11.14
C SER A 647 0.93 16.67 -12.23
N VAL A 648 -0.28 17.16 -11.96
CA VAL A 648 -1.39 17.20 -12.93
C VAL A 648 -1.79 18.64 -13.21
N ALA A 649 -1.68 19.55 -12.22
CA ALA A 649 -1.94 20.98 -12.42
C ALA A 649 -0.98 21.64 -13.43
N SER A 650 0.25 21.11 -13.61
CA SER A 650 1.17 21.57 -14.65
C SER A 650 0.78 21.16 -16.07
N LEU A 651 -0.22 20.29 -16.23
CA LEU A 651 -0.72 19.77 -17.52
C LEU A 651 -2.14 20.26 -17.83
N SER A 652 -2.78 21.00 -16.91
CA SER A 652 -4.13 21.53 -17.08
C SER A 652 -4.22 22.40 -18.34
N GLY A 653 -5.15 22.07 -19.22
CA GLY A 653 -5.38 22.71 -20.51
C GLY A 653 -4.45 22.26 -21.65
N MET A 654 -3.77 21.12 -21.50
CA MET A 654 -2.81 20.59 -22.49
C MET A 654 -3.06 19.11 -22.81
N ASP A 655 -2.47 18.61 -23.90
CA ASP A 655 -2.27 17.17 -24.07
C ASP A 655 -1.03 16.73 -23.25
N GLY A 656 -1.29 15.95 -22.21
CA GLY A 656 -0.31 15.40 -21.29
C GLY A 656 0.17 14.00 -21.66
N THR A 657 -0.17 13.48 -22.85
CA THR A 657 0.10 12.11 -23.32
C THR A 657 1.47 11.57 -22.97
N ASP A 658 2.54 12.29 -23.33
CA ASP A 658 3.91 11.80 -23.16
C ASP A 658 4.40 11.89 -21.70
N VAL A 659 3.97 12.93 -20.97
CA VAL A 659 4.28 13.09 -19.54
C VAL A 659 3.55 12.03 -18.72
N PHE A 660 2.31 11.70 -19.09
CA PHE A 660 1.56 10.59 -18.51
C PHE A 660 2.27 9.26 -18.80
N ALA A 661 2.58 8.96 -20.07
CA ALA A 661 3.21 7.70 -20.47
C ALA A 661 4.63 7.50 -19.88
N ALA A 662 5.34 8.57 -19.51
CA ALA A 662 6.63 8.50 -18.84
C ALA A 662 6.55 8.13 -17.34
N LEU A 663 5.39 8.31 -16.71
CA LEU A 663 5.17 8.12 -15.27
C LEU A 663 4.14 7.03 -14.93
N HIS A 664 3.25 6.71 -15.88
CA HIS A 664 2.04 5.92 -15.67
C HIS A 664 1.82 4.95 -16.84
N SER A 665 1.44 3.69 -16.54
CA SER A 665 0.99 2.76 -17.57
C SER A 665 -0.44 3.08 -18.03
N ARG A 666 -0.76 2.83 -19.31
CA ARG A 666 -2.07 3.16 -19.93
C ARG A 666 -3.28 2.67 -19.12
N ARG A 667 -3.16 1.54 -18.42
CA ARG A 667 -4.19 0.95 -17.54
C ARG A 667 -4.67 1.88 -16.43
N ILE A 668 -3.90 2.89 -16.06
CA ILE A 668 -4.31 3.90 -15.06
C ILE A 668 -5.46 4.78 -15.60
N LEU A 669 -5.60 4.91 -16.93
CA LEU A 669 -6.74 5.61 -17.55
C LEU A 669 -8.07 4.86 -17.40
N ASP A 670 -8.04 3.53 -17.22
CA ASP A 670 -9.23 2.71 -16.97
C ASP A 670 -9.91 3.09 -15.63
N ARG A 671 -9.16 3.73 -14.72
CA ARG A 671 -9.68 4.30 -13.46
C ARG A 671 -10.25 5.72 -13.60
N LEU A 672 -10.00 6.38 -14.74
CA LEU A 672 -10.42 7.74 -15.05
C LEU A 672 -11.54 7.77 -16.11
N GLU A 673 -12.15 6.62 -16.42
CA GLU A 673 -13.26 6.44 -17.37
C GLU A 673 -14.43 7.41 -17.08
N SER A 674 -14.80 7.56 -15.79
CA SER A 674 -15.87 8.45 -15.34
C SER A 674 -15.55 9.94 -15.40
N GLN A 675 -14.30 10.29 -15.73
CA GLN A 675 -13.79 11.65 -15.84
C GLN A 675 -13.65 12.08 -17.31
N ILE A 676 -13.88 11.18 -18.27
CA ILE A 676 -13.85 11.50 -19.71
C ILE A 676 -14.99 12.47 -20.04
N VAL A 677 -14.65 13.70 -20.38
CA VAL A 677 -15.60 14.74 -20.83
C VAL A 677 -15.72 14.81 -22.36
N GLY A 678 -14.76 14.25 -23.09
CA GLY A 678 -14.83 14.14 -24.54
C GLY A 678 -13.56 13.56 -25.17
N ARG A 679 -13.42 13.77 -26.48
CA ARG A 679 -12.25 13.41 -27.29
C ARG A 679 -11.62 14.68 -27.85
N LEU A 680 -10.29 14.73 -27.87
CA LEU A 680 -9.56 15.83 -28.49
C LEU A 680 -9.76 15.77 -30.02
N ASP A 681 -9.99 16.92 -30.64
CA ASP A 681 -10.23 17.02 -32.08
C ASP A 681 -8.98 16.69 -32.90
N ALA A 682 -8.94 15.49 -33.47
CA ALA A 682 -7.88 15.07 -34.38
C ALA A 682 -8.07 15.58 -35.83
N SER A 683 -9.14 16.30 -36.14
CA SER A 683 -9.46 16.76 -37.52
C SER A 683 -8.69 18.01 -37.96
N ALA A 684 -7.48 18.20 -37.44
CA ALA A 684 -6.45 19.08 -38.00
C ALA A 684 -5.61 18.41 -39.12
N GLU A 685 -6.09 17.29 -39.70
CA GLU A 685 -5.53 16.80 -40.97
C GLU A 685 -5.77 17.80 -42.11
N PHE A 686 -4.76 17.94 -42.96
CA PHE A 686 -4.69 18.96 -44.01
C PHE A 686 -5.74 18.71 -45.13
N ASP A 687 -6.84 19.49 -45.19
CA ASP A 687 -7.72 19.51 -46.38
C ASP A 687 -6.97 20.15 -47.56
N LEU A 688 -6.36 19.29 -48.37
CA LEU A 688 -5.54 19.66 -49.52
C LEU A 688 -6.30 20.40 -50.64
N ASN A 689 -7.64 20.58 -50.57
CA ASN A 689 -8.41 21.16 -51.67
C ASN A 689 -9.60 22.08 -51.28
N LYS A 690 -9.38 23.13 -50.46
CA LYS A 690 -9.99 24.49 -50.61
C LYS A 690 -9.40 25.55 -49.67
N ASN A 691 -8.62 26.48 -50.22
CA ASN A 691 -9.10 27.85 -50.49
C ASN A 691 -8.00 28.73 -51.08
N THR A 692 -8.20 29.14 -52.34
CA THR A 692 -7.45 30.25 -52.94
C THR A 692 -8.03 31.59 -52.47
N ASN A 693 -7.15 32.60 -52.39
CA ASN A 693 -7.42 34.04 -52.19
C ASN A 693 -7.53 34.59 -50.74
N ASN A 694 -6.40 35.19 -50.32
CA ASN A 694 -6.31 36.46 -49.60
C ASN A 694 -6.81 36.58 -48.14
N ALA A 695 -5.93 36.25 -47.20
CA ALA A 695 -5.44 37.25 -46.23
C ALA A 695 -3.98 36.92 -45.84
N ASN A 696 -3.13 37.93 -45.70
CA ASN A 696 -1.69 37.71 -45.46
C ASN A 696 -1.41 37.25 -44.02
N VAL A 697 -0.87 36.03 -43.87
CA VAL A 697 0.02 35.66 -42.75
C VAL A 697 1.38 35.34 -43.38
N ASN A 698 2.46 35.86 -42.78
CA ASN A 698 3.76 35.94 -43.44
C ASN A 698 4.54 34.61 -43.36
N THR A 699 4.25 33.68 -44.27
CA THR A 699 5.02 32.44 -44.42
C THR A 699 6.44 32.75 -44.89
N LYS A 700 7.45 32.51 -44.03
CA LYS A 700 8.82 32.31 -44.53
C LYS A 700 8.79 31.12 -45.49
N HIS A 701 9.28 31.31 -46.72
CA HIS A 701 9.59 30.19 -47.60
C HIS A 701 10.78 29.40 -47.03
N PRO A 702 10.92 28.09 -47.34
CA PRO A 702 12.17 27.39 -47.09
C PRO A 702 13.28 28.09 -47.90
N GLU A 703 14.37 28.49 -47.24
CA GLU A 703 15.50 29.09 -47.94
C GLU A 703 16.23 28.01 -48.75
N GLU A 704 16.36 28.21 -50.06
CA GLU A 704 16.89 27.19 -50.99
C GLU A 704 18.37 26.82 -50.74
N ASN A 705 19.06 27.51 -49.82
CA ASN A 705 20.40 27.19 -49.34
C ASN A 705 20.53 27.50 -47.83
N LEU A 706 20.03 26.60 -46.97
CA LEU A 706 20.23 26.71 -45.53
C LEU A 706 21.71 26.45 -45.16
N SER A 707 22.30 27.35 -44.37
CA SER A 707 23.68 27.25 -43.88
C SER A 707 23.74 27.34 -42.36
N LEU A 708 24.84 26.92 -41.73
CA LEU A 708 25.03 27.11 -40.29
C LEU A 708 25.08 28.60 -39.90
N ASP A 709 25.54 29.47 -40.80
CA ASP A 709 25.49 30.92 -40.61
C ASP A 709 24.02 31.43 -40.61
N THR A 710 23.15 30.84 -41.44
CA THR A 710 21.70 31.09 -41.41
C THR A 710 21.09 30.65 -40.07
N VAL A 711 21.39 29.42 -39.62
CA VAL A 711 20.92 28.91 -38.33
C VAL A 711 21.37 29.82 -37.20
N TRP A 712 22.64 30.27 -37.22
CA TRP A 712 23.24 31.13 -36.19
C TRP A 712 22.53 32.47 -35.99
N LEU A 713 21.80 33.00 -36.99
CA LEU A 713 20.98 34.21 -36.82
C LEU A 713 19.75 33.98 -35.93
N HIS A 714 19.26 32.74 -35.86
CA HIS A 714 18.08 32.32 -35.12
C HIS A 714 18.47 31.74 -33.74
N ASN A 715 19.02 32.61 -32.89
CA ASN A 715 19.73 32.26 -31.66
C ASN A 715 19.08 32.71 -30.32
N SER A 716 17.77 33.02 -30.31
CA SER A 716 17.08 33.62 -29.14
C SER A 716 15.85 32.82 -28.68
N GLU A 717 15.41 32.99 -27.42
CA GLU A 717 14.22 32.31 -26.87
C GLU A 717 12.88 32.64 -27.59
N THR A 718 12.89 33.66 -28.44
CA THR A 718 11.76 34.11 -29.26
C THR A 718 11.95 33.87 -30.76
N ASP A 719 13.11 33.35 -31.16
CA ASP A 719 13.49 33.06 -32.55
C ASP A 719 14.69 32.08 -32.50
N CYS A 720 14.40 30.77 -32.44
CA CYS A 720 15.31 29.68 -32.07
C CYS A 720 15.29 28.56 -33.11
N TRP A 721 16.33 28.48 -33.94
CA TRP A 721 16.55 27.35 -34.84
C TRP A 721 17.72 26.49 -34.34
N ILE A 722 17.65 25.18 -34.60
CA ILE A 722 18.72 24.22 -34.29
C ILE A 722 18.98 23.32 -35.50
N CYS A 723 20.21 22.81 -35.61
CA CYS A 723 20.54 21.75 -36.55
C CYS A 723 20.76 20.41 -35.82
N ILE A 724 20.19 19.32 -36.34
CA ILE A 724 20.38 17.94 -35.85
C ILE A 724 20.59 17.02 -37.05
N HIS A 725 21.71 16.27 -37.08
CA HIS A 725 22.12 15.41 -38.20
C HIS A 725 22.07 16.13 -39.57
N GLY A 726 22.47 17.41 -39.64
CA GLY A 726 22.38 18.22 -40.87
C GLY A 726 20.99 18.74 -41.25
N ASN A 727 19.94 18.38 -40.51
CA ASN A 727 18.57 18.87 -40.70
C ASN A 727 18.34 20.11 -39.84
N VAL A 728 17.70 21.15 -40.39
CA VAL A 728 17.41 22.40 -39.64
C VAL A 728 15.95 22.42 -39.21
N PHE A 729 15.69 22.81 -37.96
CA PHE A 729 14.35 22.88 -37.36
C PHE A 729 14.08 24.25 -36.72
N ASP A 730 12.88 24.79 -36.90
CA ASP A 730 12.38 25.90 -36.06
C ASP A 730 11.75 25.33 -34.79
N VAL A 731 12.45 25.50 -33.66
CA VAL A 731 12.04 24.98 -32.36
C VAL A 731 11.54 26.10 -31.42
N THR A 732 11.28 27.30 -31.95
CA THR A 732 10.88 28.49 -31.17
C THR A 732 9.61 28.28 -30.34
N ILE A 733 8.64 27.54 -30.89
CA ILE A 733 7.41 27.16 -30.18
C ILE A 733 7.65 25.88 -29.38
N PHE A 734 8.21 24.86 -30.02
CA PHE A 734 8.44 23.54 -29.43
C PHE A 734 9.32 23.54 -28.18
N ALA A 735 10.28 24.47 -28.05
CA ALA A 735 11.04 24.63 -26.82
C ALA A 735 10.14 24.82 -25.60
N LYS A 736 9.02 25.53 -25.73
CA LYS A 736 8.10 25.83 -24.63
C LYS A 736 7.27 24.61 -24.20
N THR A 737 7.13 23.60 -25.07
CA THR A 737 6.43 22.33 -24.83
C THR A 737 7.39 21.13 -24.75
N HIS A 738 8.70 21.33 -24.89
CA HIS A 738 9.71 20.29 -24.89
C HIS A 738 9.73 19.52 -23.54
N PRO A 739 9.65 18.17 -23.52
CA PRO A 739 9.58 17.40 -22.27
C PRO A 739 10.78 17.56 -21.32
N GLY A 740 11.95 17.96 -21.82
CA GLY A 740 13.11 18.31 -21.00
C GLY A 740 13.12 19.76 -20.49
N GLY A 741 12.05 20.53 -20.74
CA GLY A 741 11.96 21.97 -20.50
C GLY A 741 12.64 22.80 -21.60
N SER A 742 12.19 24.05 -21.75
CA SER A 742 12.67 25.00 -22.76
C SER A 742 14.16 25.33 -22.63
N HIS A 743 14.66 25.43 -21.40
CA HIS A 743 16.07 25.70 -21.11
C HIS A 743 17.03 24.63 -21.67
N MET A 744 16.55 23.41 -22.00
CA MET A 744 17.36 22.40 -22.68
C MET A 744 17.51 22.66 -24.17
N ILE A 745 16.52 23.26 -24.84
CA ILE A 745 16.64 23.68 -26.25
C ILE A 745 17.29 25.07 -26.36
N HIS A 746 16.95 26.01 -25.46
CA HIS A 746 17.43 27.40 -25.52
C HIS A 746 18.96 27.54 -25.46
N LYS A 747 19.66 26.58 -24.83
CA LYS A 747 21.14 26.51 -24.83
C LYS A 747 21.75 26.33 -26.22
N HIS A 748 20.99 25.79 -27.17
CA HIS A 748 21.46 25.37 -28.49
C HIS A 748 20.85 26.16 -29.65
N CYS A 749 19.99 27.15 -29.40
CA CYS A 749 19.53 28.07 -30.44
C CYS A 749 20.72 28.66 -31.21
N GLY A 750 20.64 28.64 -32.55
CA GLY A 750 21.69 29.11 -33.44
C GLY A 750 22.89 28.18 -33.59
N LYS A 751 22.73 26.87 -33.33
CA LYS A 751 23.84 25.89 -33.36
C LYS A 751 23.43 24.56 -33.98
N ASP A 752 24.45 23.78 -34.36
CA ASP A 752 24.33 22.33 -34.41
C ASP A 752 24.24 21.79 -32.98
N ALA A 753 23.26 20.93 -32.74
CA ALA A 753 22.92 20.30 -31.46
C ALA A 753 22.95 18.77 -31.55
N THR A 754 23.53 18.20 -32.63
CA THR A 754 23.48 16.76 -32.92
C THR A 754 24.07 15.91 -31.80
N LEU A 755 25.22 16.33 -31.25
CA LEU A 755 25.92 15.57 -30.21
C LEU A 755 25.11 15.51 -28.92
N GLU A 756 24.59 16.66 -28.48
CA GLU A 756 23.76 16.76 -27.28
C GLU A 756 22.40 16.07 -27.49
N PHE A 757 21.83 16.13 -28.71
CA PHE A 757 20.64 15.35 -29.07
C PHE A 757 20.91 13.86 -28.88
N GLU A 758 21.96 13.28 -29.46
CA GLU A 758 22.30 11.86 -29.32
C GLU A 758 22.59 11.44 -27.86
N VAL A 759 23.23 12.30 -27.06
CA VAL A 759 23.53 12.04 -25.64
C VAL A 759 22.25 11.77 -24.83
N PHE A 760 21.18 12.53 -25.08
CA PHE A 760 19.90 12.35 -24.40
C PHE A 760 18.95 11.38 -25.14
N HIS A 761 19.07 11.26 -26.47
CA HIS A 761 18.16 10.52 -27.35
C HIS A 761 18.87 9.35 -28.04
N LYS A 762 19.05 8.23 -27.32
CA LYS A 762 19.78 7.02 -27.75
C LYS A 762 19.18 6.23 -28.94
N LYS A 763 18.35 6.85 -29.78
CA LYS A 763 17.83 6.34 -31.06
C LYS A 763 17.86 7.46 -32.11
N GLY A 764 19.07 7.76 -32.60
CA GLY A 764 19.31 8.83 -33.59
C GLY A 764 18.43 8.71 -34.84
N ILE A 765 18.08 9.85 -35.41
CA ILE A 765 17.09 10.07 -36.50
C ILE A 765 15.66 9.59 -36.19
N GLN A 766 15.42 8.38 -35.66
CA GLN A 766 14.08 7.82 -35.40
C GLN A 766 13.21 8.61 -34.39
N LEU A 767 13.82 9.48 -33.59
CA LEU A 767 13.12 10.40 -32.69
C LEU A 767 12.78 11.75 -33.34
N LEU A 768 13.32 12.06 -34.52
CA LEU A 768 12.94 13.25 -35.30
C LEU A 768 11.53 13.10 -35.91
N ASN A 769 11.03 11.87 -36.03
CA ASN A 769 9.68 11.55 -36.51
C ASN A 769 8.54 12.29 -35.76
N GLY A 770 8.76 12.72 -34.51
CA GLY A 770 7.79 13.53 -33.77
C GLY A 770 7.83 15.04 -34.08
N ILE A 771 8.90 15.53 -34.72
CA ILE A 771 9.17 16.95 -35.00
C ILE A 771 9.44 17.26 -36.48
N GLU A 772 9.11 16.34 -37.40
CA GLU A 772 9.26 16.56 -38.86
C GLU A 772 8.51 17.82 -39.34
N HIS A 773 7.39 18.16 -38.70
CA HIS A 773 6.60 19.35 -38.97
C HIS A 773 7.29 20.68 -38.61
N LEU A 774 8.39 20.64 -37.84
CA LEU A 774 9.24 21.79 -37.50
C LEU A 774 10.42 21.96 -38.46
N ARG A 775 10.64 21.00 -39.38
CA ARG A 775 11.82 20.95 -40.23
C ARG A 775 11.75 22.00 -41.34
N LEU A 776 12.76 22.86 -41.41
CA LEU A 776 12.92 23.88 -42.44
C LEU A 776 13.67 23.37 -43.68
N GLY A 777 14.53 22.35 -43.51
CA GLY A 777 15.26 21.74 -44.61
C GLY A 777 16.46 20.91 -44.16
N GLU A 778 17.47 20.81 -45.02
CA GLU A 778 18.81 20.27 -44.77
C GLU A 778 19.85 21.36 -45.05
N LEU A 779 21.00 21.30 -44.38
CA LEU A 779 22.13 22.18 -44.67
C LEU A 779 22.70 21.89 -46.07
N SER A 780 23.03 22.93 -46.84
CA SER A 780 23.71 22.78 -48.11
C SER A 780 25.11 22.19 -47.92
N MET A 781 25.36 20.99 -48.46
CA MET A 781 26.71 20.43 -48.54
C MET A 781 27.58 21.30 -49.47
N TRP A 782 28.83 21.53 -49.05
CA TRP A 782 29.88 22.24 -49.80
C TRP A 782 30.58 21.34 -50.82
#